data_AF-A0A3B9CVC7-F1
#
_entry.id   AF-A0A3B9CVC7-F1
#
_cell.length_a   1.000
_cell.length_b   1.000
_cell.length_c   1.000
_cell.angle_alpha   90.00
_cell.angle_beta   90.00
_cell.angle_gamma   90.00
#
_symmetry.space_group_name_H-M   'P 1'
#
loop_
_entity.id
_entity.type
_entity.pdbx_description
1 polymer ?
#
loop_
_entity_poly.entity_id
_entity_poly.type
_entity_poly.pdbx_seq_one_letter_code
_entity_poly.pdbx_strand_id
1 'polypeptide(L)'
;MDRSMPTLSGGESQRIRLAGQVGRSLTGVLYVLDEPTIGLHPRDNGRLLGALRRLRDLGNTVLLVEHDREVLEAADRLYDFGPGAGRLGGSVVAEGTPKQLGRKAKKSLTGGYLSGLQGIPIPEQRRMESARRPLPDMAEKRPRLTLHGATQNNLRNVDLSIPVGVLTCITGVSGSGKSSLVMNTLARAVSRKLNLTTDAPGPHRDLVGIEHLSKIVVVDQNPIGNTPASNPGTYTGVFEHIRTLFAKMPDSKVRGYGPGRFSFNRSGGRCDDCEGMGQQKIEMHFLPDVWVECNTCRGKRYNAETLSVKFNDYSIADVLEMPIEKALEVFSNVPKIRAPLATLNAIGLGYLTIGQSAPTLSGGEAQRIKLAAELAKPNKGQTLYLLDEPTTGLHFDDIAKLLAVLNSLVEQGNSVVVIEHNLDVIKTADWIIDLGPEAGAGGGHIVVEGTPEDVVEHASANGKAKPHRSWTGEMLAPVLKEAKAGTIEVFDVEEVARKRADDVSVDQLGKAAKLPWEVDGQRWHTQECLSHDGQRCRWDGEALQFVVDFFAADERLSPVNWNHRSTIEVKSKGGLGWLLHARSGHEWLLTLCFRVRKNTFEQKSLSAALNLTPIDDVEEIHYYSQSPRVRVRNLKTPWQEVTIKIWKKEEVDNDAFREFLQTAADGHLSQALKEKANPDDLTPWKQLGRKWHLMKKGLPKRPDWTFATLEKALPVVELALAESKADYGIRSKINWKSSGGQPTGELHTKRKDGVDLVVFVPKGTVTIGAVAEFGTEQEVKPAKGEQDAVRIRFRRPDQVSKKFVLWLTETVYG
;
A
#
# COMPACT_ATOMS: atom_id res chain seq x y z
N MET A 1 -25.29 33.63 -19.36
CA MET A 1 -25.64 32.97 -18.08
C MET A 1 -25.50 31.46 -18.26
N ASP A 2 -24.46 31.01 -18.97
CA ASP A 2 -24.49 29.73 -19.68
C ASP A 2 -23.55 28.67 -19.06
N ARG A 3 -23.02 28.93 -17.86
CA ARG A 3 -22.13 28.01 -17.14
C ARG A 3 -22.95 26.87 -16.56
N SER A 4 -22.61 25.65 -16.93
CA SER A 4 -23.32 24.44 -16.51
C SER A 4 -23.11 24.15 -15.01
N MET A 5 -24.17 23.78 -14.30
CA MET A 5 -24.15 23.48 -12.85
C MET A 5 -23.07 22.45 -12.42
N PRO A 6 -22.80 21.36 -13.16
CA PRO A 6 -21.75 20.39 -12.79
C PRO A 6 -20.32 20.93 -12.88
N THR A 7 -20.12 22.11 -13.47
CA THR A 7 -18.79 22.75 -13.61
C THR A 7 -18.50 23.78 -12.51
N LEU A 8 -19.41 23.93 -11.55
CA LEU A 8 -19.25 24.80 -10.39
C LEU A 8 -18.51 24.06 -9.28
N SER A 9 -17.66 24.79 -8.56
CA SER A 9 -17.11 24.31 -7.28
C SER A 9 -18.22 24.20 -6.22
N GLY A 10 -17.95 23.45 -5.15
CA GLY A 10 -18.88 23.30 -4.02
C GLY A 10 -19.30 24.65 -3.43
N GLY A 11 -18.34 25.52 -3.14
CA GLY A 11 -18.59 26.87 -2.62
C GLY A 11 -19.37 27.77 -3.60
N GLU A 12 -19.12 27.69 -4.91
CA GLU A 12 -19.92 28.42 -5.91
C GLU A 12 -21.39 27.98 -5.91
N SER A 13 -21.65 26.67 -5.90
CA SER A 13 -22.99 26.10 -5.86
C SER A 13 -23.75 26.51 -4.59
N GLN A 14 -23.06 26.46 -3.44
CA GLN A 14 -23.62 26.88 -2.15
C GLN A 14 -23.99 28.36 -2.14
N ARG A 15 -23.11 29.24 -2.62
CA ARG A 15 -23.39 30.69 -2.70
C ARG A 15 -24.54 31.03 -3.64
N ILE A 16 -24.70 30.30 -4.75
CA ILE A 16 -25.86 30.48 -5.65
C ILE A 16 -27.16 30.10 -4.92
N ARG A 17 -27.17 29.01 -4.16
CA ARG A 17 -28.32 28.63 -3.33
C ARG A 17 -28.63 29.71 -2.29
N LEU A 18 -27.61 30.23 -1.61
CA LEU A 18 -27.75 31.30 -0.62
C LEU A 18 -28.34 32.57 -1.26
N ALA A 19 -27.80 33.01 -2.40
CA ALA A 19 -28.32 34.17 -3.12
C ALA A 19 -29.80 34.01 -3.49
N GLY A 20 -30.20 32.80 -3.92
CA GLY A 20 -31.60 32.47 -4.18
C GLY A 20 -32.49 32.55 -2.93
N GLN A 21 -31.98 32.21 -1.74
CA GLN A 21 -32.73 32.35 -0.49
C GLN A 21 -32.85 33.80 -0.03
N VAL A 22 -31.76 34.58 -0.12
CA VAL A 22 -31.77 36.03 0.17
C VAL A 22 -32.83 36.74 -0.67
N GLY A 23 -32.96 36.39 -1.95
CA GLY A 23 -33.94 36.99 -2.85
C GLY A 23 -35.41 36.70 -2.51
N ARG A 24 -35.69 35.62 -1.76
CA ARG A 24 -37.07 35.19 -1.44
C ARG A 24 -37.68 35.92 -0.24
N SER A 25 -36.89 36.68 0.52
CA SER A 25 -37.35 37.52 1.65
C SER A 25 -38.28 36.80 2.65
N LEU A 26 -37.99 35.53 2.94
CA LEU A 26 -38.74 34.75 3.93
C LEU A 26 -38.46 35.27 5.35
N THR A 27 -39.40 35.09 6.26
CA THR A 27 -39.30 35.47 7.68
C THR A 27 -39.69 34.29 8.57
N GLY A 28 -39.14 34.21 9.79
CA GLY A 28 -39.40 33.10 10.72
C GLY A 28 -38.73 31.77 10.34
N VAL A 29 -37.75 31.79 9.44
CA VAL A 29 -37.02 30.60 8.98
C VAL A 29 -35.74 30.39 9.78
N LEU A 30 -35.41 29.12 10.06
CA LEU A 30 -34.09 28.71 10.53
C LEU A 30 -33.21 28.34 9.33
N TYR A 31 -32.22 29.18 9.03
CA TYR A 31 -31.20 28.88 8.04
C TYR A 31 -30.01 28.20 8.72
N VAL A 32 -29.67 26.99 8.29
CA VAL A 32 -28.45 26.29 8.71
C VAL A 32 -27.50 26.27 7.53
N LEU A 33 -26.34 26.90 7.68
CA LEU A 33 -25.31 26.95 6.65
C LEU A 33 -24.02 26.32 7.16
N ASP A 34 -23.43 25.49 6.32
CA ASP A 34 -22.19 24.77 6.57
C ASP A 34 -21.05 25.43 5.80
N GLU A 35 -20.21 26.21 6.48
CA GLU A 35 -19.02 26.90 5.93
C GLU A 35 -19.25 27.72 4.65
N PRO A 36 -20.09 28.76 4.68
CA PRO A 36 -20.38 29.57 3.50
C PRO A 36 -19.17 30.35 2.94
N THR A 37 -18.05 30.44 3.67
CA THR A 37 -16.80 31.06 3.21
C THR A 37 -15.93 30.16 2.32
N ILE A 38 -16.27 28.88 2.12
CA ILE A 38 -15.46 27.95 1.31
C ILE A 38 -15.15 28.54 -0.08
N GLY A 39 -13.87 28.56 -0.44
CA GLY A 39 -13.38 29.10 -1.70
C GLY A 39 -13.72 30.58 -1.94
N LEU A 40 -13.96 31.35 -0.88
CA LEU A 40 -14.15 32.80 -0.92
C LEU A 40 -12.86 33.50 -0.50
N HIS A 41 -12.47 34.51 -1.26
CA HIS A 41 -11.33 35.35 -0.91
C HIS A 41 -11.69 36.29 0.27
N PRO A 42 -10.78 36.55 1.24
CA PRO A 42 -11.07 37.39 2.41
C PRO A 42 -11.72 38.74 2.09
N ARG A 43 -11.27 39.42 1.03
CA ARG A 43 -11.91 40.63 0.46
C ARG A 43 -13.45 40.57 0.36
N ASP A 44 -14.00 39.42 -0.03
CA ASP A 44 -15.44 39.25 -0.28
C ASP A 44 -16.22 38.78 0.96
N ASN A 45 -15.54 38.45 2.08
CA ASN A 45 -16.18 38.05 3.34
C ASN A 45 -17.14 39.12 3.86
N GLY A 46 -16.75 40.40 3.81
CA GLY A 46 -17.61 41.50 4.24
C GLY A 46 -18.96 41.57 3.49
N ARG A 47 -18.99 41.18 2.21
CA ARG A 47 -20.23 41.14 1.41
C ARG A 47 -21.13 39.98 1.85
N LEU A 48 -20.53 38.80 2.10
CA LEU A 48 -21.24 37.64 2.62
C LEU A 48 -21.84 37.93 4.00
N LEU A 49 -21.04 38.48 4.92
CA LEU A 49 -21.49 38.89 6.25
C LEU A 49 -22.62 39.93 6.17
N GLY A 50 -22.53 40.89 5.25
CA GLY A 50 -23.62 41.83 5.01
C GLY A 50 -24.92 41.16 4.55
N ALA A 51 -24.83 40.13 3.70
CA ALA A 51 -26.00 39.35 3.28
C ALA A 51 -26.59 38.49 4.40
N LEU A 52 -25.73 37.84 5.21
CA LEU A 52 -26.15 37.03 6.36
C LEU A 52 -26.82 37.90 7.45
N ARG A 53 -26.29 39.09 7.71
CA ARG A 53 -26.92 40.07 8.61
C ARG A 53 -28.29 40.50 8.10
N ARG A 54 -28.43 40.81 6.80
CA ARG A 54 -29.73 41.11 6.21
C ARG A 54 -30.73 39.95 6.38
N LEU A 55 -30.30 38.71 6.15
CA LEU A 55 -31.15 37.54 6.36
C LEU A 55 -31.64 37.43 7.80
N ARG A 56 -30.73 37.60 8.77
CA ARG A 56 -31.06 37.62 10.20
C ARG A 56 -32.04 38.76 10.54
N ASP A 57 -31.76 39.96 10.07
CA ASP A 57 -32.51 41.19 10.38
C ASP A 57 -33.92 41.19 9.77
N LEU A 58 -34.19 40.35 8.76
CA LEU A 58 -35.54 40.05 8.27
C LEU A 58 -36.40 39.24 9.28
N GLY A 59 -35.87 38.89 10.45
CA GLY A 59 -36.56 38.08 11.46
C GLY A 59 -36.35 36.58 11.29
N ASN A 60 -35.17 36.18 10.79
CA ASN A 60 -34.77 34.78 10.67
C ASN A 60 -33.67 34.45 11.68
N THR A 61 -33.53 33.16 11.99
CA THR A 61 -32.36 32.65 12.72
C THR A 61 -31.36 32.09 11.72
N VAL A 62 -30.09 32.52 11.82
CA VAL A 62 -29.01 32.04 10.94
C VAL A 62 -28.00 31.30 11.81
N LEU A 63 -27.96 29.98 11.68
CA LEU A 63 -27.00 29.10 12.32
C LEU A 63 -25.88 28.78 11.32
N LEU A 64 -24.65 29.09 11.72
CA LEU A 64 -23.45 28.92 10.89
C LEU A 64 -22.52 27.91 11.55
N VAL A 65 -22.04 26.94 10.77
CA VAL A 65 -20.83 26.18 11.09
C VAL A 65 -19.69 26.86 10.34
N GLU A 66 -18.69 27.37 11.05
CA GLU A 66 -17.61 28.16 10.45
C GLU A 66 -16.31 28.04 11.22
N HIS A 67 -15.21 28.30 10.50
CA HIS A 67 -13.85 28.34 11.01
C HIS A 67 -13.14 29.66 10.66
N ASP A 68 -13.70 30.47 9.75
CA ASP A 68 -13.12 31.75 9.36
C ASP A 68 -13.13 32.77 10.50
N ARG A 69 -11.97 33.38 10.77
CA ARG A 69 -11.80 34.33 11.89
C ARG A 69 -12.74 35.54 11.76
N GLU A 70 -12.87 36.14 10.58
CA GLU A 70 -13.70 37.33 10.40
C GLU A 70 -15.18 37.02 10.64
N VAL A 71 -15.64 35.83 10.20
CA VAL A 71 -17.01 35.39 10.45
C VAL A 71 -17.25 35.12 11.93
N LEU A 72 -16.32 34.44 12.60
CA LEU A 72 -16.42 34.16 14.03
C LEU A 72 -16.43 35.46 14.85
N GLU A 73 -15.59 36.44 14.53
CA GLU A 73 -15.55 37.74 15.20
C GLU A 73 -16.80 38.60 14.94
N ALA A 74 -17.43 38.44 13.78
CA ALA A 74 -18.64 39.15 13.39
C ALA A 74 -19.94 38.54 13.96
N ALA A 75 -19.87 37.34 14.53
CA ALA A 75 -21.03 36.61 15.04
C ALA A 75 -21.61 37.24 16.32
N ASP A 76 -22.94 37.22 16.45
CA ASP A 76 -23.63 37.72 17.65
C ASP A 76 -23.37 36.81 18.86
N ARG A 77 -23.28 35.50 18.61
CA ARG A 77 -23.03 34.46 19.61
C ARG A 77 -22.30 33.29 18.96
N LEU A 78 -21.35 32.74 19.69
CA LEU A 78 -20.56 31.57 19.33
C LEU A 78 -20.81 30.43 20.32
N TYR A 79 -20.76 29.21 19.78
CA TYR A 79 -20.77 27.96 20.53
C TYR A 79 -19.57 27.15 20.06
N ASP A 80 -18.59 26.98 20.95
CA ASP A 80 -17.39 26.19 20.69
C ASP A 80 -17.62 24.75 21.14
N PHE A 81 -17.41 23.81 20.23
CA PHE A 81 -17.56 22.37 20.45
C PHE A 81 -16.18 21.74 20.67
N GLY A 82 -16.05 20.88 21.66
CA GLY A 82 -14.79 20.21 21.97
C GLY A 82 -14.92 19.22 23.14
N PRO A 83 -13.82 18.97 23.89
CA PRO A 83 -12.48 19.57 23.75
C PRO A 83 -11.65 19.05 22.56
N GLY A 84 -12.06 17.94 21.93
CA GLY A 84 -11.41 17.39 20.73
C GLY A 84 -12.42 16.99 19.65
N ALA A 85 -11.94 16.28 18.63
CA ALA A 85 -12.77 15.77 17.53
C ALA A 85 -13.28 14.34 17.79
N GLY A 86 -14.27 13.91 17.01
CA GLY A 86 -14.85 12.56 17.11
C GLY A 86 -15.42 12.26 18.49
N ARG A 87 -15.02 11.12 19.09
CA ARG A 87 -15.52 10.67 20.41
C ARG A 87 -15.06 11.57 21.57
N LEU A 88 -14.03 12.39 21.37
CA LEU A 88 -13.51 13.33 22.36
C LEU A 88 -14.20 14.70 22.26
N GLY A 89 -15.16 14.86 21.34
CA GLY A 89 -15.93 16.07 21.11
C GLY A 89 -17.39 15.95 21.53
N GLY A 90 -18.26 16.70 20.84
CA GLY A 90 -19.71 16.62 21.00
C GLY A 90 -20.28 17.36 22.22
N SER A 91 -19.44 18.11 22.94
CA SER A 91 -19.85 18.95 24.07
C SER A 91 -19.54 20.42 23.80
N VAL A 92 -20.43 21.32 24.23
CA VAL A 92 -20.17 22.77 24.16
C VAL A 92 -19.20 23.15 25.29
N VAL A 93 -17.95 23.43 24.95
CA VAL A 93 -16.89 23.76 25.92
C VAL A 93 -16.92 25.23 26.33
N ALA A 94 -17.39 26.09 25.42
CA ALA A 94 -17.62 27.50 25.70
C ALA A 94 -18.75 28.05 24.82
N GLU A 95 -19.50 28.99 25.38
CA GLU A 95 -20.48 29.78 24.65
C GLU A 95 -20.45 31.25 25.08
N GLY A 96 -20.91 32.12 24.20
CA GLY A 96 -21.02 33.56 24.43
C GLY A 96 -20.67 34.38 23.20
N THR A 97 -20.46 35.68 23.38
CA THR A 97 -19.93 36.57 22.34
C THR A 97 -18.45 36.22 22.01
N PRO A 98 -17.91 36.62 20.85
CA PRO A 98 -16.51 36.38 20.50
C PRO A 98 -15.52 36.87 21.56
N LYS A 99 -15.76 38.06 22.14
CA LYS A 99 -14.96 38.61 23.26
C LYS A 99 -15.06 37.77 24.53
N GLN A 100 -16.22 37.18 24.82
CA GLN A 100 -16.39 36.29 25.98
C GLN A 100 -15.70 34.94 25.76
N LEU A 101 -15.74 34.39 24.54
CA LEU A 101 -14.98 33.18 24.19
C LEU A 101 -13.47 33.41 24.32
N GLY A 102 -12.96 34.55 23.84
CA GLY A 102 -11.55 34.91 23.98
C GLY A 102 -11.08 34.92 25.45
N ARG A 103 -11.92 35.37 26.39
CA ARG A 103 -11.62 35.32 27.84
C ARG A 103 -11.62 33.90 28.41
N LYS A 104 -12.22 32.93 27.71
CA LYS A 104 -12.31 31.52 28.08
C LYS A 104 -11.24 30.65 27.39
N ALA A 105 -10.14 31.24 26.91
CA ALA A 105 -9.05 30.56 26.19
C ALA A 105 -8.46 29.32 26.88
N LYS A 106 -8.55 29.19 28.22
CA LYS A 106 -8.12 27.98 28.93
C LYS A 106 -9.04 26.76 28.72
N LYS A 107 -10.30 26.99 28.36
CA LYS A 107 -11.33 25.96 28.14
C LYS A 107 -11.74 25.81 26.68
N SER A 108 -11.55 26.86 25.88
CA SER A 108 -11.95 26.96 24.48
C SER A 108 -10.70 27.13 23.62
N LEU A 109 -10.46 26.15 22.75
CA LEU A 109 -9.36 26.19 21.80
C LEU A 109 -9.55 27.37 20.83
N THR A 110 -10.76 27.52 20.29
CA THR A 110 -11.11 28.65 19.43
C THR A 110 -10.94 29.99 20.15
N GLY A 111 -11.30 30.08 21.43
CA GLY A 111 -11.06 31.27 22.26
C GLY A 111 -9.58 31.61 22.42
N GLY A 112 -8.70 30.61 22.47
CA GLY A 112 -7.24 30.79 22.45
C GLY A 112 -6.75 31.49 21.18
N TYR A 113 -7.25 31.08 20.02
CA TYR A 113 -6.93 31.70 18.73
C TYR A 113 -7.58 33.08 18.52
N LEU A 114 -8.82 33.28 18.97
CA LEU A 114 -9.51 34.57 18.87
C LEU A 114 -8.91 35.64 19.80
N SER A 115 -8.35 35.23 20.95
CA SER A 115 -7.69 36.16 21.88
C SER A 115 -6.24 36.49 21.50
N GLY A 116 -5.66 35.78 20.53
CA GLY A 116 -4.24 35.87 20.16
C GLY A 116 -3.28 35.22 21.17
N LEU A 117 -3.79 34.48 22.17
CA LEU A 117 -2.97 33.69 23.08
C LEU A 117 -2.32 32.50 22.38
N GLN A 118 -3.02 31.93 21.40
CA GLN A 118 -2.52 30.95 20.45
C GLN A 118 -2.54 31.56 19.04
N GLY A 119 -1.65 31.10 18.17
CA GLY A 119 -1.59 31.53 16.79
C GLY A 119 -0.52 30.80 16.01
N ILE A 120 -0.70 30.72 14.71
CA ILE A 120 0.30 30.16 13.80
C ILE A 120 1.40 31.22 13.62
N PRO A 121 2.68 30.92 13.94
CA PRO A 121 3.76 31.88 13.84
C PRO A 121 4.13 32.17 12.37
N ILE A 122 4.75 33.33 12.13
CA ILE A 122 5.44 33.61 10.87
C ILE A 122 6.82 32.92 10.95
N PRO A 123 7.29 32.23 9.89
CA PRO A 123 8.65 31.70 9.85
C PRO A 123 9.69 32.80 10.09
N GLU A 124 10.68 32.53 10.95
CA GLU A 124 11.77 33.49 11.22
C GLU A 124 12.63 33.78 9.97
N GLN A 125 12.77 32.80 9.09
CA GLN A 125 13.48 32.91 7.82
C GLN A 125 12.71 32.15 6.75
N ARG A 126 12.58 32.75 5.56
CA ARG A 126 12.01 32.05 4.40
C ARG A 126 13.09 31.26 3.70
N ARG A 127 12.73 30.09 3.14
CA ARG A 127 13.70 29.24 2.45
C ARG A 127 14.33 29.96 1.26
N MET A 128 13.63 30.90 0.65
CA MET A 128 14.12 31.76 -0.43
C MET A 128 15.36 32.59 -0.02
N GLU A 129 15.47 32.99 1.24
CA GLU A 129 16.55 33.84 1.77
C GLU A 129 17.69 33.01 2.37
N SER A 130 17.40 31.80 2.86
CA SER A 130 18.40 30.94 3.48
C SER A 130 19.28 30.22 2.44
N ALA A 131 20.57 30.56 2.41
CA ALA A 131 21.61 29.87 1.63
C ALA A 131 22.03 28.51 2.24
N ARG A 132 21.17 27.85 3.04
CA ARG A 132 21.59 26.74 3.93
C ARG A 132 21.59 25.33 3.33
N ARG A 133 21.13 25.13 2.09
CA ARG A 133 21.42 23.91 1.32
C ARG A 133 21.59 24.25 -0.16
N PRO A 134 22.83 24.48 -0.63
CA PRO A 134 23.12 24.36 -2.04
C PRO A 134 22.90 22.89 -2.43
N LEU A 135 22.00 22.63 -3.38
CA LEU A 135 22.18 21.46 -4.25
C LEU A 135 23.57 21.64 -4.90
N PRO A 136 24.43 20.61 -5.00
CA PRO A 136 25.88 20.82 -5.05
C PRO A 136 26.49 21.56 -6.25
N ASP A 137 25.74 22.15 -7.20
CA ASP A 137 26.33 22.73 -8.42
C ASP A 137 25.59 23.93 -9.08
N MET A 138 24.66 24.65 -8.43
CA MET A 138 23.95 25.78 -9.08
C MET A 138 23.82 27.01 -8.17
N ALA A 139 24.86 27.84 -8.13
CA ALA A 139 24.97 29.00 -7.25
C ALA A 139 24.36 30.32 -7.78
N GLU A 140 23.54 30.36 -8.84
CA GLU A 140 23.04 31.66 -9.36
C GLU A 140 21.53 31.80 -9.66
N LYS A 141 20.69 30.79 -9.45
CA LYS A 141 19.21 30.93 -9.36
C LYS A 141 18.66 29.58 -8.91
N ARG A 142 17.79 29.55 -7.89
CA ARG A 142 17.08 28.32 -7.49
C ARG A 142 16.39 27.72 -8.74
N PRO A 143 16.47 26.40 -8.98
CA PRO A 143 15.77 25.76 -10.09
C PRO A 143 14.28 26.10 -10.09
N ARG A 144 13.68 26.29 -11.28
CA ARG A 144 12.27 26.68 -11.41
C ARG A 144 11.53 25.79 -12.40
N LEU A 145 10.30 25.44 -12.06
CA LEU A 145 9.33 24.86 -12.98
C LEU A 145 8.56 26.00 -13.64
N THR A 146 8.66 26.14 -14.96
CA THR A 146 8.05 27.26 -15.68
C THR A 146 7.08 26.76 -16.75
N LEU A 147 5.82 27.21 -16.65
CA LEU A 147 4.76 26.96 -17.60
C LEU A 147 4.54 28.24 -18.43
N HIS A 148 4.74 28.14 -19.73
CA HIS A 148 4.72 29.28 -20.62
C HIS A 148 3.38 29.44 -21.35
N GLY A 149 2.88 30.68 -21.42
CA GLY A 149 1.75 31.09 -22.24
C GLY A 149 0.44 30.33 -21.99
N ALA A 150 0.06 30.11 -20.74
CA ALA A 150 -1.19 29.44 -20.38
C ALA A 150 -2.41 30.30 -20.75
N THR A 151 -3.37 29.71 -21.46
CA THR A 151 -4.58 30.40 -21.99
C THR A 151 -5.89 29.67 -21.69
N GLN A 152 -5.87 28.67 -20.80
CA GLN A 152 -7.08 27.96 -20.37
C GLN A 152 -8.11 28.92 -19.74
N ASN A 153 -9.38 28.84 -20.17
CA ASN A 153 -10.50 29.65 -19.68
C ASN A 153 -10.24 31.17 -19.78
N ASN A 154 -10.11 31.87 -18.66
CA ASN A 154 -9.91 33.32 -18.60
C ASN A 154 -8.43 33.74 -18.50
N LEU A 155 -7.48 32.80 -18.55
CA LEU A 155 -6.04 33.10 -18.48
C LEU A 155 -5.56 33.89 -19.70
N ARG A 156 -4.77 34.95 -19.46
CA ARG A 156 -4.32 35.90 -20.49
C ARG A 156 -2.86 35.67 -20.88
N ASN A 157 -2.59 34.51 -21.49
CA ASN A 157 -1.23 34.12 -21.93
C ASN A 157 -0.21 34.20 -20.79
N VAL A 158 -0.53 33.54 -19.68
CA VAL A 158 0.21 33.63 -18.41
C VAL A 158 1.46 32.76 -18.45
N ASP A 159 2.61 33.36 -18.15
CA ASP A 159 3.86 32.65 -17.86
C ASP A 159 3.98 32.45 -16.34
N LEU A 160 3.81 31.21 -15.86
CA LEU A 160 3.90 30.85 -14.45
C LEU A 160 5.28 30.27 -14.16
N SER A 161 6.00 30.79 -13.16
CA SER A 161 7.30 30.24 -12.75
C SER A 161 7.33 29.92 -11.26
N ILE A 162 7.54 28.66 -10.90
CA ILE A 162 7.51 28.17 -9.51
C ILE A 162 8.93 27.75 -9.07
N PRO A 163 9.46 28.29 -7.95
CA PRO A 163 10.72 27.80 -7.38
C PRO A 163 10.59 26.37 -6.84
N VAL A 164 11.57 25.52 -7.14
CA VAL A 164 11.63 24.13 -6.66
C VAL A 164 12.20 24.08 -5.24
N GLY A 165 11.67 23.17 -4.42
CA GLY A 165 12.16 22.89 -3.07
C GLY A 165 11.68 23.87 -2.00
N VAL A 166 10.54 24.53 -2.22
CA VAL A 166 9.93 25.48 -1.27
C VAL A 166 8.41 25.32 -1.20
N LEU A 167 7.78 25.93 -0.20
CA LEU A 167 6.32 26.05 -0.10
C LEU A 167 5.83 27.26 -0.91
N THR A 168 5.22 27.02 -2.07
CA THR A 168 4.62 28.06 -2.93
C THR A 168 3.11 28.13 -2.73
N CYS A 169 2.57 29.32 -2.53
CA CYS A 169 1.14 29.56 -2.41
C CYS A 169 0.60 30.30 -3.64
N ILE A 170 -0.41 29.73 -4.29
CA ILE A 170 -1.14 30.35 -5.39
C ILE A 170 -2.39 31.02 -4.82
N THR A 171 -2.43 32.35 -4.90
CA THR A 171 -3.46 33.18 -4.26
C THR A 171 -4.23 34.01 -5.27
N GLY A 172 -5.20 34.80 -4.80
CA GLY A 172 -6.02 35.68 -5.63
C GLY A 172 -7.51 35.39 -5.56
N VAL A 173 -8.33 36.33 -6.02
CA VAL A 173 -9.80 36.32 -5.83
C VAL A 173 -10.49 35.12 -6.48
N SER A 174 -11.65 34.70 -5.95
CA SER A 174 -12.41 33.57 -6.49
C SER A 174 -12.80 33.83 -7.94
N GLY A 175 -12.43 32.93 -8.85
CA GLY A 175 -12.61 33.12 -10.30
C GLY A 175 -11.48 33.87 -11.01
N SER A 176 -10.36 34.18 -10.35
CA SER A 176 -9.18 34.80 -10.99
C SER A 176 -8.45 33.88 -11.99
N GLY A 177 -8.63 32.57 -11.87
CA GLY A 177 -8.00 31.56 -12.75
C GLY A 177 -7.09 30.54 -12.05
N LYS A 178 -7.01 30.52 -10.71
CA LYS A 178 -6.10 29.64 -9.93
C LYS A 178 -6.19 28.16 -10.32
N SER A 179 -7.36 27.54 -10.20
CA SER A 179 -7.56 26.12 -10.55
C SER A 179 -7.40 25.86 -12.05
N SER A 180 -7.73 26.83 -12.92
CA SER A 180 -7.46 26.75 -14.36
C SER A 180 -5.96 26.66 -14.65
N LEU A 181 -5.15 27.44 -13.94
CA LEU A 181 -3.71 27.49 -14.12
C LEU A 181 -3.01 26.27 -13.51
N VAL A 182 -3.31 25.95 -12.26
CA VAL A 182 -2.61 24.92 -11.49
C VAL A 182 -3.14 23.53 -11.78
N MET A 183 -4.45 23.29 -11.60
CA MET A 183 -5.03 21.94 -11.68
C MET A 183 -5.28 21.52 -13.13
N ASN A 184 -5.87 22.40 -13.94
CA ASN A 184 -6.27 22.04 -15.31
C ASN A 184 -5.12 22.15 -16.33
N THR A 185 -4.12 22.99 -16.07
CA THR A 185 -2.97 23.17 -16.99
C THR A 185 -1.68 22.60 -16.42
N LEU A 186 -1.12 23.15 -15.34
CA LEU A 186 0.19 22.74 -14.81
C LEU A 186 0.20 21.26 -14.40
N ALA A 187 -0.74 20.83 -13.56
CA ALA A 187 -0.78 19.47 -13.01
C ALA A 187 -0.86 18.42 -14.13
N ARG A 188 -1.73 18.65 -15.12
CA ARG A 188 -1.89 17.77 -16.28
C ARG A 188 -0.66 17.80 -17.20
N ALA A 189 -0.05 18.97 -17.40
CA ALA A 189 1.13 19.11 -18.25
C ALA A 189 2.33 18.35 -17.66
N VAL A 190 2.58 18.53 -16.35
CA VAL A 190 3.61 17.79 -15.60
C VAL A 190 3.31 16.30 -15.60
N SER A 191 2.08 15.89 -15.26
CA SER A 191 1.69 14.47 -15.21
C SER A 191 1.85 13.79 -16.57
N ARG A 192 1.52 14.48 -17.67
CA ARG A 192 1.69 13.97 -19.02
C ARG A 192 3.15 13.84 -19.42
N LYS A 193 4.00 14.83 -19.08
CA LYS A 193 5.46 14.76 -19.33
C LYS A 193 6.15 13.66 -18.51
N LEU A 194 5.63 13.34 -17.32
CA LEU A 194 6.08 12.23 -16.48
C LEU A 194 5.42 10.89 -16.83
N ASN A 195 4.63 10.81 -17.91
CA ASN A 195 3.93 9.60 -18.38
C ASN A 195 2.97 8.97 -17.34
N LEU A 196 2.34 9.79 -16.49
CA LEU A 196 1.40 9.35 -15.45
C LEU A 196 -0.08 9.39 -15.88
N THR A 197 -0.43 10.22 -16.87
CA THR A 197 -1.79 10.32 -17.41
C THR A 197 -1.79 10.62 -18.90
N THR A 198 -2.89 10.28 -19.58
CA THR A 198 -3.18 10.66 -20.96
C THR A 198 -4.04 11.92 -21.08
N ASP A 199 -4.48 12.49 -19.96
CA ASP A 199 -5.37 13.67 -19.97
C ASP A 199 -4.71 14.87 -20.65
N ALA A 200 -5.49 15.55 -21.50
CA ALA A 200 -5.02 16.75 -22.16
C ALA A 200 -4.89 17.90 -21.14
N PRO A 201 -3.71 18.54 -21.01
CA PRO A 201 -3.57 19.78 -20.28
C PRO A 201 -4.29 20.92 -21.00
N GLY A 202 -4.65 21.96 -20.26
CA GLY A 202 -5.13 23.21 -20.85
C GLY A 202 -4.11 23.81 -21.85
N PRO A 203 -4.56 24.66 -22.80
CA PRO A 203 -3.67 25.28 -23.77
C PRO A 203 -2.55 26.08 -23.11
N HIS A 204 -1.31 25.78 -23.51
CA HIS A 204 -0.09 26.44 -23.09
C HIS A 204 0.98 26.28 -24.20
N ARG A 205 2.01 27.13 -24.17
CA ARG A 205 3.10 27.14 -25.16
C ARG A 205 4.14 26.06 -24.86
N ASP A 206 4.67 26.04 -23.64
CA ASP A 206 5.74 25.11 -23.25
C ASP A 206 5.79 24.87 -21.74
N LEU A 207 6.49 23.82 -21.30
CA LEU A 207 6.78 23.49 -19.91
C LEU A 207 8.27 23.16 -19.76
N VAL A 208 8.99 23.97 -18.97
CA VAL A 208 10.44 23.90 -18.74
C VAL A 208 10.73 23.62 -17.25
N GLY A 209 11.86 22.96 -16.95
CA GLY A 209 12.27 22.66 -15.57
C GLY A 209 11.67 21.35 -15.01
N ILE A 210 11.16 20.49 -15.90
CA ILE A 210 10.59 19.19 -15.54
C ILE A 210 11.66 18.19 -15.07
N GLU A 211 12.90 18.36 -15.52
CA GLU A 211 14.08 17.58 -15.16
C GLU A 211 14.43 17.64 -13.66
N HIS A 212 13.91 18.64 -12.95
CA HIS A 212 14.05 18.76 -11.50
C HIS A 212 13.02 17.94 -10.71
N LEU A 213 12.05 17.32 -11.40
CA LEU A 213 10.95 16.56 -10.81
C LEU A 213 10.98 15.11 -11.27
N SER A 214 10.86 14.20 -10.30
CA SER A 214 10.77 12.76 -10.53
C SER A 214 9.33 12.24 -10.45
N LYS A 215 8.45 12.99 -9.77
CA LYS A 215 7.07 12.60 -9.48
C LYS A 215 6.20 13.83 -9.24
N ILE A 216 4.92 13.72 -9.56
CA ILE A 216 3.88 14.66 -9.15
C ILE A 216 2.82 13.93 -8.33
N VAL A 217 2.32 14.60 -7.30
CA VAL A 217 1.24 14.14 -6.44
C VAL A 217 0.19 15.24 -6.41
N VAL A 218 -1.03 14.93 -6.85
CA VAL A 218 -2.16 15.86 -6.84
C VAL A 218 -3.13 15.43 -5.75
N VAL A 219 -3.42 16.32 -4.82
CA VAL A 219 -4.30 16.07 -3.68
C VAL A 219 -5.50 17.00 -3.77
N ASP A 220 -6.58 16.48 -4.36
CA ASP A 220 -7.86 17.15 -4.52
C ASP A 220 -8.87 16.78 -3.41
N GLN A 221 -9.99 17.50 -3.38
CA GLN A 221 -11.10 17.30 -2.44
C GLN A 221 -12.05 16.15 -2.82
N ASN A 222 -11.76 15.40 -3.89
CA ASN A 222 -12.63 14.29 -4.28
C ASN A 222 -12.66 13.20 -3.17
N PRO A 223 -13.78 12.50 -2.95
CA PRO A 223 -13.81 11.41 -1.97
C PRO A 223 -12.72 10.36 -2.23
N ILE A 224 -12.15 9.77 -1.18
CA ILE A 224 -11.16 8.68 -1.33
C ILE A 224 -11.76 7.39 -1.92
N GLY A 225 -13.08 7.26 -1.87
CA GLY A 225 -13.85 6.17 -2.44
C GLY A 225 -15.34 6.35 -2.17
N ASN A 226 -16.18 5.73 -3.01
CA ASN A 226 -17.64 5.87 -2.95
C ASN A 226 -18.33 4.68 -2.26
N THR A 227 -17.56 3.76 -1.67
CA THR A 227 -18.08 2.54 -1.04
C THR A 227 -17.58 2.39 0.40
N PRO A 228 -18.34 1.73 1.29
CA PRO A 228 -17.89 1.44 2.66
C PRO A 228 -16.65 0.56 2.77
N ALA A 229 -16.31 -0.17 1.70
CA ALA A 229 -15.06 -0.93 1.61
C ALA A 229 -13.81 -0.03 1.60
N SER A 230 -13.95 1.22 1.15
CA SER A 230 -12.88 2.22 1.20
C SER A 230 -12.89 2.91 2.56
N ASN A 231 -11.74 2.94 3.21
CA ASN A 231 -11.54 3.54 4.54
C ASN A 231 -10.06 3.96 4.72
N PRO A 232 -9.72 4.75 5.77
CA PRO A 232 -8.35 5.18 6.04
C PRO A 232 -7.34 4.02 6.06
N GLY A 233 -7.73 2.88 6.65
CA GLY A 233 -6.89 1.69 6.74
C GLY A 233 -6.52 1.09 5.39
N THR A 234 -7.50 0.97 4.48
CA THR A 234 -7.28 0.46 3.12
C THR A 234 -6.53 1.45 2.24
N TYR A 235 -6.80 2.75 2.37
CA TYR A 235 -6.24 3.77 1.49
C TYR A 235 -4.75 4.01 1.77
N THR A 236 -4.37 4.06 3.05
CA THR A 236 -2.97 4.17 3.48
C THR A 236 -2.19 2.86 3.34
N GLY A 237 -2.88 1.74 3.10
CA GLY A 237 -2.27 0.41 3.01
C GLY A 237 -1.93 -0.25 4.35
N VAL A 238 -2.11 0.46 5.48
CA VAL A 238 -1.82 -0.09 6.82
C VAL A 238 -2.63 -1.36 7.12
N PHE A 239 -3.82 -1.48 6.53
CA PHE A 239 -4.68 -2.64 6.73
C PHE A 239 -4.09 -3.95 6.18
N GLU A 240 -3.23 -3.91 5.15
CA GLU A 240 -2.51 -5.11 4.69
C GLU A 240 -1.52 -5.61 5.74
N HIS A 241 -0.82 -4.70 6.42
CA HIS A 241 0.11 -5.04 7.49
C HIS A 241 -0.63 -5.62 8.70
N ILE A 242 -1.80 -5.06 9.05
CA ILE A 242 -2.67 -5.59 10.10
C ILE A 242 -3.15 -7.00 9.73
N ARG A 243 -3.66 -7.23 8.52
CA ARG A 243 -4.09 -8.58 8.08
C ARG A 243 -2.96 -9.61 8.12
N THR A 244 -1.77 -9.19 7.72
CA THR A 244 -0.58 -10.06 7.76
C THR A 244 -0.22 -10.44 9.20
N LEU A 245 -0.33 -9.50 10.14
CA LEU A 245 -0.12 -9.76 11.57
C LEU A 245 -1.15 -10.76 12.11
N PHE A 246 -2.45 -10.55 11.86
CA PHE A 246 -3.50 -11.47 12.32
C PHE A 246 -3.32 -12.90 11.79
N ALA A 247 -2.85 -13.07 10.55
CA ALA A 247 -2.53 -14.38 9.96
C ALA A 247 -1.31 -15.10 10.58
N LYS A 248 -0.55 -14.40 11.44
CA LYS A 248 0.58 -14.96 12.18
C LYS A 248 0.22 -15.36 13.61
N MET A 249 -0.95 -15.00 14.10
CA MET A 249 -1.41 -15.38 15.45
C MET A 249 -1.48 -16.90 15.62
N PRO A 250 -1.22 -17.43 16.83
CA PRO A 250 -1.29 -18.87 17.10
C PRO A 250 -2.61 -19.50 16.65
N ASP A 251 -3.73 -18.91 17.02
CA ASP A 251 -5.07 -19.39 16.62
C ASP A 251 -5.25 -19.44 15.10
N SER A 252 -4.73 -18.43 14.40
CA SER A 252 -4.71 -18.42 12.93
C SER A 252 -3.87 -19.55 12.36
N LYS A 253 -2.73 -19.88 12.98
CA LYS A 253 -1.89 -21.01 12.54
C LYS A 253 -2.60 -22.35 12.73
N VAL A 254 -3.25 -22.55 13.87
CA VAL A 254 -4.04 -23.75 14.16
C VAL A 254 -5.15 -23.93 13.12
N ARG A 255 -5.88 -22.85 12.84
CA ARG A 255 -7.01 -22.86 11.90
C ARG A 255 -6.64 -22.71 10.42
N GLY A 256 -5.36 -22.49 10.11
CA GLY A 256 -4.88 -22.33 8.73
C GLY A 256 -5.23 -21.01 8.07
N TYR A 257 -5.58 -19.99 8.85
CA TYR A 257 -6.00 -18.69 8.33
C TYR A 257 -4.81 -17.92 7.75
N GLY A 258 -4.91 -17.60 6.45
CA GLY A 258 -4.02 -16.66 5.78
C GLY A 258 -4.54 -15.22 5.85
N PRO A 259 -3.77 -14.23 5.33
CA PRO A 259 -4.18 -12.82 5.30
C PRO A 259 -5.50 -12.58 4.56
N GLY A 260 -5.87 -13.49 3.64
CA GLY A 260 -7.13 -13.46 2.92
C GLY A 260 -8.37 -13.66 3.80
N ARG A 261 -8.29 -14.49 4.87
CA ARG A 261 -9.39 -14.67 5.83
C ARG A 261 -9.75 -13.35 6.51
N PHE A 262 -8.73 -12.55 6.79
CA PHE A 262 -8.85 -11.26 7.45
C PHE A 262 -9.19 -10.11 6.50
N SER A 263 -9.49 -10.38 5.22
CA SER A 263 -9.91 -9.38 4.24
C SER A 263 -11.43 -9.33 4.13
N PHE A 264 -12.07 -8.24 4.54
CA PHE A 264 -13.52 -8.07 4.34
C PHE A 264 -13.91 -8.00 2.85
N ASN A 265 -12.97 -7.72 1.95
CA ASN A 265 -13.20 -7.70 0.49
C ASN A 265 -13.14 -9.09 -0.17
N ARG A 266 -12.86 -10.17 0.56
CA ARG A 266 -12.76 -11.53 0.02
C ARG A 266 -13.67 -12.48 0.79
N SER A 267 -14.26 -13.43 0.08
CA SER A 267 -15.01 -14.53 0.69
C SER A 267 -14.11 -15.36 1.62
N GLY A 268 -14.72 -16.01 2.60
CA GLY A 268 -14.05 -16.86 3.59
C GLY A 268 -14.24 -16.35 5.02
N GLY A 269 -13.70 -15.18 5.35
CA GLY A 269 -13.83 -14.61 6.71
C GLY A 269 -14.79 -13.44 6.87
N ARG A 270 -15.17 -12.79 5.76
CA ARG A 270 -16.14 -11.69 5.77
C ARG A 270 -17.54 -12.17 6.15
N CYS A 271 -18.41 -11.24 6.53
CA CYS A 271 -19.84 -11.48 6.59
C CYS A 271 -20.41 -11.55 5.17
N ASP A 272 -21.01 -12.68 4.79
CA ASP A 272 -21.52 -12.87 3.43
C ASP A 272 -22.81 -12.07 3.17
N ASP A 273 -23.67 -11.86 4.17
CA ASP A 273 -24.94 -11.13 4.05
C ASP A 273 -24.80 -9.65 3.66
N CYS A 274 -23.67 -9.02 4.01
CA CYS A 274 -23.33 -7.67 3.58
C CYS A 274 -22.09 -7.64 2.69
N GLU A 275 -21.61 -8.80 2.24
CA GLU A 275 -20.39 -8.97 1.47
C GLU A 275 -19.15 -8.26 2.06
N GLY A 276 -19.09 -8.18 3.40
CA GLY A 276 -18.02 -7.50 4.14
C GLY A 276 -18.10 -5.97 4.20
N MET A 277 -19.16 -5.34 3.67
CA MET A 277 -19.36 -3.89 3.77
C MET A 277 -19.69 -3.44 5.20
N GLY A 278 -20.25 -4.33 6.03
CA GLY A 278 -20.79 -4.01 7.37
C GLY A 278 -22.10 -3.23 7.33
N GLN A 279 -22.50 -2.78 6.14
CA GLN A 279 -23.73 -2.04 5.86
C GLN A 279 -24.40 -2.61 4.61
N GLN A 280 -25.72 -2.47 4.52
CA GLN A 280 -26.53 -2.79 3.37
C GLN A 280 -27.05 -1.49 2.74
N LYS A 281 -26.97 -1.40 1.42
CA LYS A 281 -27.45 -0.25 0.66
C LYS A 281 -28.95 -0.41 0.44
N ILE A 282 -29.73 0.57 0.87
CA ILE A 282 -31.16 0.69 0.59
C ILE A 282 -31.32 1.71 -0.53
N GLU A 283 -31.83 1.24 -1.67
CA GLU A 283 -32.16 2.11 -2.79
C GLU A 283 -33.45 2.88 -2.49
N MET A 284 -33.40 4.20 -2.69
CA MET A 284 -34.52 5.10 -2.41
C MET A 284 -34.92 5.79 -3.73
N HIS A 285 -36.20 5.74 -4.10
CA HIS A 285 -36.64 6.24 -5.41
C HIS A 285 -36.51 7.76 -5.61
N PHE A 286 -36.62 8.54 -4.53
CA PHE A 286 -36.64 10.01 -4.57
C PHE A 286 -35.60 10.68 -3.67
N LEU A 287 -34.92 9.90 -2.82
CA LEU A 287 -33.89 10.36 -1.90
C LEU A 287 -32.56 9.69 -2.26
N PRO A 288 -31.41 10.25 -1.88
CA PRO A 288 -30.14 9.55 -2.01
C PRO A 288 -30.18 8.20 -1.30
N ASP A 289 -29.55 7.19 -1.89
CA ASP A 289 -29.44 5.86 -1.30
C ASP A 289 -28.83 5.92 0.10
N VAL A 290 -29.37 5.10 1.01
CA VAL A 290 -28.96 5.10 2.40
C VAL A 290 -28.25 3.80 2.74
N TRP A 291 -27.13 3.89 3.45
CA TRP A 291 -26.43 2.74 4.00
C TRP A 291 -26.92 2.47 5.41
N VAL A 292 -27.49 1.28 5.64
CA VAL A 292 -27.98 0.85 6.94
C VAL A 292 -27.08 -0.24 7.49
N GLU A 293 -26.87 -0.28 8.79
CA GLU A 293 -26.05 -1.32 9.43
C GLU A 293 -26.56 -2.74 9.12
N CYS A 294 -25.64 -3.67 8.85
CA CYS A 294 -26.00 -5.06 8.58
C CYS A 294 -26.52 -5.74 9.86
N ASN A 295 -27.71 -6.34 9.79
CA ASN A 295 -28.33 -7.03 10.93
C ASN A 295 -27.55 -8.28 11.39
N THR A 296 -26.80 -8.91 10.49
CA THR A 296 -26.09 -10.18 10.74
C THR A 296 -24.79 -9.96 11.49
N CYS A 297 -23.91 -9.11 10.96
CA CYS A 297 -22.61 -8.84 11.59
C CYS A 297 -22.62 -7.61 12.51
N ARG A 298 -23.68 -6.80 12.50
CA ARG A 298 -23.80 -5.56 13.29
C ARG A 298 -22.61 -4.63 13.09
N GLY A 299 -22.35 -4.28 11.82
CA GLY A 299 -21.23 -3.43 11.42
C GLY A 299 -19.85 -4.09 11.43
N LYS A 300 -19.67 -5.25 12.06
CA LYS A 300 -18.33 -5.86 12.27
C LYS A 300 -17.64 -6.40 11.02
N ARG A 301 -18.34 -6.52 9.88
CA ARG A 301 -17.82 -6.95 8.56
C ARG A 301 -17.33 -8.41 8.45
N TYR A 302 -17.19 -9.14 9.55
CA TYR A 302 -16.62 -10.50 9.60
C TYR A 302 -17.57 -11.51 10.26
N ASN A 303 -17.35 -12.79 9.96
CA ASN A 303 -18.00 -13.91 10.67
C ASN A 303 -17.37 -14.16 12.04
N ALA A 304 -18.11 -14.83 12.92
CA ALA A 304 -17.73 -15.05 14.32
C ALA A 304 -16.40 -15.83 14.45
N GLU A 305 -16.13 -16.78 13.55
CA GLU A 305 -14.91 -17.58 13.58
C GLU A 305 -13.68 -16.71 13.32
N THR A 306 -13.78 -15.74 12.40
CA THR A 306 -12.68 -14.80 12.13
C THR A 306 -12.46 -13.84 13.30
N LEU A 307 -13.55 -13.39 13.94
CA LEU A 307 -13.49 -12.48 15.09
C LEU A 307 -12.92 -13.11 16.37
N SER A 308 -12.93 -14.45 16.47
CA SER A 308 -12.34 -15.13 17.62
C SER A 308 -10.81 -15.06 17.67
N VAL A 309 -10.13 -14.74 16.55
CA VAL A 309 -8.69 -14.50 16.55
C VAL A 309 -8.42 -13.09 17.06
N LYS A 310 -7.57 -12.98 18.10
CA LYS A 310 -7.26 -11.72 18.77
C LYS A 310 -5.78 -11.40 18.79
N PHE A 311 -5.46 -10.11 18.74
CA PHE A 311 -4.14 -9.55 19.02
C PHE A 311 -4.29 -8.56 20.18
N ASN A 312 -3.56 -8.76 21.29
CA ASN A 312 -3.70 -7.98 22.52
C ASN A 312 -5.19 -7.81 22.94
N ASP A 313 -5.93 -8.92 22.97
CA ASP A 313 -7.37 -8.99 23.26
C ASP A 313 -8.34 -8.33 22.25
N TYR A 314 -7.82 -7.70 21.20
CA TYR A 314 -8.61 -7.09 20.13
C TYR A 314 -8.77 -8.02 18.93
N SER A 315 -10.00 -8.23 18.48
CA SER A 315 -10.29 -8.84 17.18
C SER A 315 -9.99 -7.87 16.04
N ILE A 316 -9.99 -8.36 14.80
CA ILE A 316 -9.75 -7.49 13.64
C ILE A 316 -10.85 -6.42 13.45
N ALA A 317 -12.09 -6.71 13.84
CA ALA A 317 -13.16 -5.71 13.81
C ALA A 317 -12.94 -4.64 14.88
N ASP A 318 -12.52 -5.04 16.09
CA ASP A 318 -12.21 -4.08 17.17
C ASP A 318 -11.09 -3.13 16.76
N VAL A 319 -10.09 -3.62 16.01
CA VAL A 319 -9.02 -2.79 15.44
C VAL A 319 -9.56 -1.81 14.40
N LEU A 320 -10.51 -2.21 13.55
CA LEU A 320 -11.12 -1.32 12.56
C LEU A 320 -11.99 -0.24 13.22
N GLU A 321 -12.64 -0.53 14.34
CA GLU A 321 -13.47 0.41 15.10
C GLU A 321 -12.68 1.28 16.08
N MET A 322 -11.37 1.02 16.22
CA MET A 322 -10.47 1.73 17.10
C MET A 322 -10.09 3.10 16.51
N PRO A 323 -10.10 4.19 17.31
CA PRO A 323 -9.49 5.45 16.92
C PRO A 323 -8.01 5.26 16.56
N ILE A 324 -7.53 5.97 15.54
CA ILE A 324 -6.15 5.88 15.05
C ILE A 324 -5.14 6.17 16.17
N GLU A 325 -5.43 7.13 17.06
CA GLU A 325 -4.59 7.45 18.22
C GLU A 325 -4.41 6.23 19.15
N LYS A 326 -5.50 5.55 19.50
CA LYS A 326 -5.46 4.34 20.34
C LYS A 326 -4.80 3.17 19.59
N ALA A 327 -5.02 3.06 18.29
CA ALA A 327 -4.35 2.03 17.49
C ALA A 327 -2.84 2.23 17.45
N LEU A 328 -2.37 3.49 17.42
CA LEU A 328 -0.95 3.81 17.48
C LEU A 328 -0.30 3.31 18.78
N GLU A 329 -1.00 3.40 19.91
CA GLU A 329 -0.55 2.84 21.19
C GLU A 329 -0.46 1.30 21.14
N VAL A 330 -1.53 0.64 20.66
CA VAL A 330 -1.63 -0.83 20.58
C VAL A 330 -0.57 -1.43 19.63
N PHE A 331 -0.25 -0.74 18.54
CA PHE A 331 0.72 -1.18 17.54
C PHE A 331 2.08 -0.48 17.63
N SER A 332 2.38 0.15 18.78
CA SER A 332 3.63 0.88 19.04
C SER A 332 4.90 0.06 18.75
N ASN A 333 4.85 -1.25 19.02
CA ASN A 333 5.98 -2.17 18.81
C ASN A 333 6.01 -2.81 17.41
N VAL A 334 5.16 -2.37 16.47
CA VAL A 334 5.08 -2.92 15.11
C VAL A 334 5.35 -1.81 14.08
N PRO A 335 6.61 -1.57 13.68
CA PRO A 335 7.00 -0.39 12.89
C PRO A 335 6.24 -0.20 11.58
N LYS A 336 5.96 -1.31 10.88
CA LYS A 336 5.21 -1.29 9.61
C LYS A 336 3.76 -0.82 9.75
N ILE A 337 3.19 -0.92 10.97
CA ILE A 337 1.85 -0.43 11.30
C ILE A 337 1.94 0.94 11.98
N ARG A 338 2.91 1.13 12.88
CA ARG A 338 3.16 2.38 13.60
C ARG A 338 3.33 3.56 12.66
N ALA A 339 4.17 3.45 11.62
CA ALA A 339 4.52 4.62 10.80
C ALA A 339 3.31 5.22 10.07
N PRO A 340 2.50 4.44 9.32
CA PRO A 340 1.29 4.98 8.70
C PRO A 340 0.26 5.55 9.69
N LEU A 341 0.08 4.93 10.87
CA LEU A 341 -0.84 5.41 11.90
C LEU A 341 -0.36 6.73 12.53
N ALA A 342 0.94 6.86 12.78
CA ALA A 342 1.54 8.07 13.31
C ALA A 342 1.41 9.24 12.32
N THR A 343 1.58 9.01 11.01
CA THR A 343 1.34 10.02 9.98
C THR A 343 -0.11 10.50 9.97
N LEU A 344 -1.08 9.57 10.06
CA LEU A 344 -2.50 9.92 10.17
C LEU A 344 -2.79 10.70 11.46
N ASN A 345 -2.13 10.36 12.57
CA ASN A 345 -2.30 11.08 13.83
C ASN A 345 -1.71 12.51 13.74
N ALA A 346 -0.52 12.65 13.16
CA ALA A 346 0.20 13.92 13.04
C ALA A 346 -0.55 14.95 12.19
N ILE A 347 -1.31 14.50 11.17
CA ILE A 347 -2.13 15.38 10.34
C ILE A 347 -3.51 15.71 10.98
N GLY A 348 -3.71 15.31 12.24
CA GLY A 348 -4.92 15.61 13.02
C GLY A 348 -6.06 14.61 12.86
N LEU A 349 -5.84 13.42 12.28
CA LEU A 349 -6.89 12.40 12.08
C LEU A 349 -6.93 11.32 13.17
N GLY A 350 -6.28 11.54 14.31
CA GLY A 350 -6.21 10.57 15.43
C GLY A 350 -7.58 10.10 15.94
N TYR A 351 -8.60 10.96 15.84
CA TYR A 351 -9.98 10.68 16.29
C TYR A 351 -10.75 9.74 15.35
N LEU A 352 -10.35 9.64 14.09
CA LEU A 352 -11.03 8.77 13.12
C LEU A 352 -10.74 7.30 13.42
N THR A 353 -11.70 6.44 13.11
CA THR A 353 -11.49 5.00 13.19
C THR A 353 -10.76 4.50 11.94
N ILE A 354 -9.94 3.46 12.07
CA ILE A 354 -9.20 2.89 10.91
C ILE A 354 -10.17 2.43 9.82
N GLY A 355 -11.33 1.89 10.21
CA GLY A 355 -12.37 1.34 9.35
C GLY A 355 -13.46 2.33 8.94
N GLN A 356 -13.35 3.63 9.28
CA GLN A 356 -14.35 4.65 8.95
C GLN A 356 -14.70 4.63 7.46
N SER A 357 -15.99 4.50 7.16
CA SER A 357 -16.50 4.39 5.79
C SER A 357 -16.19 5.66 4.98
N ALA A 358 -15.55 5.52 3.81
CA ALA A 358 -15.14 6.66 2.99
C ALA A 358 -16.27 7.64 2.62
N PRO A 359 -17.50 7.18 2.28
CA PRO A 359 -18.64 8.06 2.05
C PRO A 359 -19.04 8.93 3.25
N THR A 360 -18.63 8.56 4.48
CA THR A 360 -18.92 9.33 5.70
C THR A 360 -17.85 10.35 6.05
N LEU A 361 -16.76 10.39 5.30
CA LEU A 361 -15.66 11.34 5.52
C LEU A 361 -15.98 12.70 4.93
N SER A 362 -15.55 13.76 5.61
CA SER A 362 -15.57 15.11 5.05
C SER A 362 -14.54 15.26 3.92
N GLY A 363 -14.70 16.29 3.08
CA GLY A 363 -13.72 16.59 2.02
C GLY A 363 -12.32 16.81 2.57
N GLY A 364 -12.19 17.58 3.68
CA GLY A 364 -10.91 17.82 4.35
C GLY A 364 -10.32 16.58 5.03
N GLU A 365 -11.15 15.66 5.57
CA GLU A 365 -10.67 14.36 6.07
C GLU A 365 -10.13 13.48 4.93
N ALA A 366 -10.88 13.37 3.83
CA ALA A 366 -10.47 12.63 2.65
C ALA A 366 -9.13 13.15 2.10
N GLN A 367 -8.98 14.47 2.01
CA GLN A 367 -7.76 15.12 1.54
C GLN A 367 -6.55 14.82 2.43
N ARG A 368 -6.73 14.91 3.76
CA ARG A 368 -5.67 14.59 4.74
C ARG A 368 -5.26 13.11 4.71
N ILE A 369 -6.20 12.19 4.46
CA ILE A 369 -5.89 10.75 4.28
C ILE A 369 -5.03 10.54 3.02
N LYS A 370 -5.34 11.24 1.91
CA LYS A 370 -4.52 11.19 0.69
C LYS A 370 -3.10 11.68 0.95
N LEU A 371 -2.97 12.80 1.65
CA LEU A 371 -1.67 13.36 2.01
C LEU A 371 -0.88 12.39 2.90
N ALA A 372 -1.52 11.80 3.92
CA ALA A 372 -0.91 10.80 4.80
C ALA A 372 -0.44 9.55 4.04
N ALA A 373 -1.21 9.06 3.07
CA ALA A 373 -0.84 7.92 2.24
C ALA A 373 0.39 8.19 1.37
N GLU A 374 0.61 9.45 0.94
CA GLU A 374 1.78 9.85 0.17
C GLU A 374 3.01 10.08 1.04
N LEU A 375 2.83 10.61 2.26
CA LEU A 375 3.89 10.76 3.26
C LEU A 375 4.45 9.42 3.74
N ALA A 376 3.62 8.37 3.76
CA ALA A 376 4.06 7.03 4.14
C ALA A 376 4.95 6.35 3.07
N LYS A 377 5.06 6.93 1.86
CA LYS A 377 5.85 6.37 0.75
C LYS A 377 7.30 6.89 0.81
N PRO A 378 8.29 6.06 0.45
CA PRO A 378 9.68 6.51 0.36
C PRO A 378 9.82 7.71 -0.60
N ASN A 379 10.55 8.74 -0.15
CA ASN A 379 10.71 9.98 -0.89
C ASN A 379 12.18 10.20 -1.29
N LYS A 380 12.40 10.83 -2.45
CA LYS A 380 13.73 11.18 -2.97
C LYS A 380 13.98 12.70 -2.99
N GLY A 381 13.05 13.50 -2.49
CA GLY A 381 13.19 14.96 -2.45
C GLY A 381 13.07 15.65 -3.81
N GLN A 382 12.38 15.03 -4.77
CA GLN A 382 12.14 15.59 -6.11
C GLN A 382 10.68 15.37 -6.53
N THR A 383 9.75 15.48 -5.59
CA THR A 383 8.32 15.34 -5.83
C THR A 383 7.65 16.72 -5.82
N LEU A 384 6.75 16.97 -6.76
CA LEU A 384 5.85 18.13 -6.76
C LEU A 384 4.51 17.73 -6.13
N TYR A 385 4.18 18.31 -4.97
CA TYR A 385 2.87 18.16 -4.35
C TYR A 385 1.99 19.35 -4.72
N LEU A 386 0.82 19.10 -5.31
CA LEU A 386 -0.19 20.10 -5.63
C LEU A 386 -1.43 19.86 -4.76
N LEU A 387 -1.82 20.86 -3.97
CA LEU A 387 -2.98 20.78 -3.08
C LEU A 387 -3.97 21.90 -3.42
N ASP A 388 -5.24 21.54 -3.56
CA ASP A 388 -6.33 22.48 -3.82
C ASP A 388 -7.09 22.77 -2.52
N GLU A 389 -6.98 24.00 -2.01
CA GLU A 389 -7.62 24.50 -0.79
C GLU A 389 -7.61 23.51 0.39
N PRO A 390 -6.41 23.05 0.83
CA PRO A 390 -6.28 22.03 1.86
C PRO A 390 -6.76 22.44 3.26
N THR A 391 -7.04 23.73 3.49
CA THR A 391 -7.62 24.22 4.75
C THR A 391 -9.14 24.23 4.80
N THR A 392 -9.81 23.77 3.74
CA THR A 392 -11.27 23.67 3.71
C THR A 392 -11.78 22.83 4.87
N GLY A 393 -12.63 23.42 5.71
CA GLY A 393 -13.19 22.81 6.91
C GLY A 393 -12.21 22.44 8.01
N LEU A 394 -11.08 23.15 8.10
CA LEU A 394 -10.13 23.00 9.19
C LEU A 394 -10.21 24.13 10.21
N HIS A 395 -10.22 23.76 11.49
CA HIS A 395 -10.00 24.68 12.60
C HIS A 395 -8.54 25.18 12.61
N PHE A 396 -8.27 26.34 13.22
CA PHE A 396 -6.93 26.97 13.27
C PHE A 396 -5.82 26.03 13.76
N ASP A 397 -6.11 25.20 14.76
CA ASP A 397 -5.18 24.21 15.30
C ASP A 397 -4.85 23.09 14.31
N ASP A 398 -5.82 22.68 13.49
CA ASP A 398 -5.59 21.67 12.45
C ASP A 398 -4.84 22.25 11.25
N ILE A 399 -5.01 23.55 10.96
CA ILE A 399 -4.16 24.26 9.99
C ILE A 399 -2.70 24.25 10.44
N ALA A 400 -2.43 24.45 11.74
CA ALA A 400 -1.07 24.39 12.27
C ALA A 400 -0.44 23.00 12.08
N LYS A 401 -1.18 21.93 12.38
CA LYS A 401 -0.74 20.54 12.15
C LYS A 401 -0.51 20.24 10.67
N LEU A 402 -1.41 20.70 9.80
CA LEU A 402 -1.25 20.56 8.36
C LEU A 402 0.02 21.27 7.87
N LEU A 403 0.26 22.50 8.32
CA LEU A 403 1.46 23.26 7.96
C LEU A 403 2.74 22.56 8.42
N ALA A 404 2.74 21.93 9.61
CA ALA A 404 3.89 21.16 10.09
C ALA A 404 4.22 19.99 9.15
N VAL A 405 3.18 19.32 8.64
CA VAL A 405 3.31 18.24 7.67
C VAL A 405 3.78 18.74 6.29
N LEU A 406 3.21 19.84 5.79
CA LEU A 406 3.63 20.42 4.51
C LEU A 406 5.08 20.90 4.55
N ASN A 407 5.51 21.52 5.65
CA ASN A 407 6.89 21.93 5.84
C ASN A 407 7.83 20.72 5.92
N SER A 408 7.41 19.61 6.53
CA SER A 408 8.17 18.34 6.51
C SER A 408 8.45 17.84 5.09
N LEU A 409 7.46 17.90 4.20
CA LEU A 409 7.66 17.55 2.79
C LEU A 409 8.71 18.44 2.13
N VAL A 410 8.69 19.74 2.42
CA VAL A 410 9.66 20.70 1.86
C VAL A 410 11.07 20.44 2.42
N GLU A 411 11.22 20.16 3.72
CA GLU A 411 12.52 19.82 4.34
C GLU A 411 13.17 18.56 3.76
N GLN A 412 12.34 17.61 3.29
CA GLN A 412 12.79 16.43 2.55
C GLN A 412 13.24 16.74 1.10
N GLY A 413 13.19 18.00 0.67
CA GLY A 413 13.61 18.48 -0.66
C GLY A 413 12.46 18.63 -1.67
N ASN A 414 11.22 18.33 -1.29
CA ASN A 414 10.10 18.39 -2.23
C ASN A 414 9.61 19.82 -2.47
N SER A 415 8.86 19.99 -3.55
CA SER A 415 8.15 21.24 -3.83
C SER A 415 6.69 21.07 -3.47
N VAL A 416 6.16 21.98 -2.67
CA VAL A 416 4.74 21.98 -2.28
C VAL A 416 4.09 23.23 -2.82
N VAL A 417 3.04 23.07 -3.63
CA VAL A 417 2.25 24.15 -4.18
C VAL A 417 0.83 24.02 -3.66
N VAL A 418 0.35 25.04 -2.96
CA VAL A 418 -1.00 25.09 -2.41
C VAL A 418 -1.80 26.19 -3.10
N ILE A 419 -3.03 25.90 -3.48
CA ILE A 419 -4.02 26.94 -3.84
C ILE A 419 -4.73 27.29 -2.55
N GLU A 420 -4.64 28.54 -2.11
CA GLU A 420 -5.18 28.93 -0.83
C GLU A 420 -5.73 30.35 -0.79
N HIS A 421 -6.66 30.50 0.15
CA HIS A 421 -7.29 31.77 0.52
C HIS A 421 -7.07 32.10 2.00
N ASN A 422 -6.70 31.10 2.81
CA ASN A 422 -6.48 31.27 4.22
C ASN A 422 -5.17 32.04 4.51
N LEU A 423 -5.28 33.19 5.18
CA LEU A 423 -4.15 34.07 5.46
C LEU A 423 -3.10 33.43 6.39
N ASP A 424 -3.49 32.48 7.24
CA ASP A 424 -2.56 31.75 8.10
C ASP A 424 -1.65 30.80 7.31
N VAL A 425 -2.11 30.24 6.19
CA VAL A 425 -1.25 29.47 5.27
C VAL A 425 -0.40 30.42 4.45
N ILE A 426 -1.02 31.45 3.86
CA ILE A 426 -0.36 32.39 2.95
C ILE A 426 0.83 33.08 3.63
N LYS A 427 0.70 33.51 4.90
CA LYS A 427 1.80 34.16 5.64
C LYS A 427 3.00 33.24 5.90
N THR A 428 2.77 31.92 5.94
CA THR A 428 3.82 30.91 6.19
C THR A 428 4.50 30.40 4.93
N ALA A 429 3.99 30.76 3.75
CA ALA A 429 4.57 30.35 2.47
C ALA A 429 5.95 30.98 2.24
N ASP A 430 6.82 30.28 1.52
CA ASP A 430 8.12 30.80 1.10
C ASP A 430 8.00 31.71 -0.12
N TRP A 431 7.03 31.43 -1.00
CA TRP A 431 6.76 32.16 -2.23
C TRP A 431 5.26 32.25 -2.48
N ILE A 432 4.79 33.40 -2.95
CA ILE A 432 3.40 33.65 -3.36
C ILE A 432 3.37 33.99 -4.83
N ILE A 433 2.35 33.50 -5.53
CA ILE A 433 1.97 33.95 -6.87
C ILE A 433 0.50 34.37 -6.80
N ASP A 434 0.24 35.67 -6.92
CA ASP A 434 -1.10 36.26 -6.78
C ASP A 434 -1.77 36.44 -8.16
N LEU A 435 -2.94 35.84 -8.35
CA LEU A 435 -3.71 35.93 -9.59
C LEU A 435 -4.86 36.93 -9.49
N GLY A 436 -5.07 37.71 -10.54
CA GLY A 436 -6.16 38.69 -10.57
C GLY A 436 -6.06 39.65 -11.77
N PRO A 437 -6.31 40.96 -11.58
CA PRO A 437 -6.70 41.62 -10.31
C PRO A 437 -8.15 41.33 -9.88
N GLU A 438 -9.03 40.94 -10.82
CA GLU A 438 -10.43 40.65 -10.55
C GLU A 438 -10.83 39.21 -10.93
N ALA A 439 -12.10 38.88 -10.74
CA ALA A 439 -12.66 37.58 -11.13
C ALA A 439 -13.11 37.57 -12.61
N GLY A 440 -13.17 36.37 -13.21
CA GLY A 440 -13.75 36.19 -14.53
C GLY A 440 -12.97 36.93 -15.62
N ALA A 441 -13.68 37.72 -16.44
CA ALA A 441 -13.07 38.43 -17.58
C ALA A 441 -12.02 39.47 -17.18
N GLY A 442 -12.12 40.03 -15.96
CA GLY A 442 -11.16 40.98 -15.38
C GLY A 442 -9.99 40.32 -14.65
N GLY A 443 -9.93 38.98 -14.65
CA GLY A 443 -8.84 38.21 -14.06
C GLY A 443 -7.85 37.68 -15.09
N GLY A 444 -7.17 36.59 -14.72
CA GLY A 444 -6.32 35.83 -15.63
C GLY A 444 -4.92 36.39 -15.83
N HIS A 445 -4.44 37.28 -14.96
CA HIS A 445 -3.07 37.77 -14.94
C HIS A 445 -2.37 37.40 -13.62
N ILE A 446 -1.05 37.27 -13.66
CA ILE A 446 -0.24 37.31 -12.43
C ILE A 446 -0.08 38.78 -12.05
N VAL A 447 -0.53 39.14 -10.85
CA VAL A 447 -0.50 40.51 -10.32
C VAL A 447 0.86 40.82 -9.73
N VAL A 448 1.37 39.88 -8.92
CA VAL A 448 2.66 39.93 -8.25
C VAL A 448 3.12 38.52 -7.90
N GLU A 449 4.43 38.31 -7.92
CA GLU A 449 5.08 37.11 -7.40
C GLU A 449 6.24 37.53 -6.50
N GLY A 450 6.45 36.82 -5.39
CA GLY A 450 7.42 37.24 -4.38
C GLY A 450 7.26 36.50 -3.06
N THR A 451 8.04 36.89 -2.06
CA THR A 451 7.76 36.54 -0.66
C THR A 451 6.46 37.20 -0.19
N PRO A 452 5.82 36.70 0.89
CA PRO A 452 4.71 37.41 1.55
C PRO A 452 4.96 38.90 1.80
N GLU A 453 6.18 39.29 2.18
CA GLU A 453 6.58 40.67 2.41
C GLU A 453 6.60 41.47 1.08
N ASP A 454 7.16 40.90 0.01
CA ASP A 454 7.17 41.53 -1.33
C ASP A 454 5.73 41.78 -1.84
N VAL A 455 4.82 40.84 -1.58
CA VAL A 455 3.40 40.97 -1.97
C VAL A 455 2.71 42.09 -1.19
N VAL A 456 3.02 42.25 0.11
CA VAL A 456 2.50 43.35 0.94
C VAL A 456 3.11 44.70 0.53
N GLU A 457 4.40 44.74 0.19
CA GLU A 457 5.07 45.93 -0.34
C GLU A 457 4.46 46.35 -1.68
N HIS A 458 4.21 45.38 -2.58
CA HIS A 458 3.50 45.61 -3.84
C HIS A 458 2.05 46.03 -3.63
N ALA A 459 1.39 45.72 -2.51
CA ALA A 459 0.09 46.33 -2.19
C ALA A 459 0.26 47.79 -1.74
N SER A 460 1.26 48.06 -0.89
CA SER A 460 1.47 49.35 -0.20
C SER A 460 2.07 50.46 -1.07
N ALA A 461 2.83 50.12 -2.13
CA ALA A 461 3.53 51.13 -2.94
C ALA A 461 2.59 52.11 -3.69
N ASN A 462 2.56 53.39 -3.33
CA ASN A 462 1.75 54.39 -4.03
C ASN A 462 2.52 54.93 -5.26
N GLY A 463 2.30 54.34 -6.44
CA GLY A 463 2.96 54.79 -7.68
C GLY A 463 2.15 54.50 -8.95
N LYS A 464 2.23 55.43 -9.93
CA LYS A 464 1.54 55.38 -11.24
C LYS A 464 2.01 54.25 -12.19
N ALA A 465 2.89 53.35 -11.73
CA ALA A 465 3.53 52.31 -12.54
C ALA A 465 3.06 50.87 -12.22
N LYS A 466 2.04 50.68 -11.36
CA LYS A 466 1.51 49.33 -11.09
C LYS A 466 0.53 48.90 -12.18
N PRO A 467 0.76 47.76 -12.87
CA PRO A 467 -0.21 47.27 -13.85
C PRO A 467 -1.51 46.78 -13.18
N HIS A 468 -1.43 46.15 -12.01
CA HIS A 468 -2.58 45.55 -11.32
C HIS A 468 -2.48 45.63 -9.78
N ARG A 469 -3.63 45.75 -9.11
CA ARG A 469 -3.78 45.79 -7.64
C ARG A 469 -3.79 44.36 -7.05
N SER A 470 -3.03 44.13 -5.98
CA SER A 470 -3.05 42.85 -5.23
C SER A 470 -3.98 42.94 -4.02
N TRP A 471 -5.12 42.26 -4.08
CA TRP A 471 -6.04 42.14 -2.95
C TRP A 471 -5.46 41.25 -1.84
N THR A 472 -4.69 40.23 -2.21
CA THR A 472 -4.02 39.34 -1.25
C THR A 472 -3.05 40.14 -0.38
N GLY A 473 -2.20 41.00 -0.97
CA GLY A 473 -1.25 41.81 -0.22
C GLY A 473 -1.90 42.80 0.75
N GLU A 474 -3.03 43.41 0.38
CA GLU A 474 -3.76 44.32 1.28
C GLU A 474 -4.33 43.61 2.52
N MET A 475 -4.86 42.40 2.33
CA MET A 475 -5.42 41.60 3.44
C MET A 475 -4.33 40.95 4.28
N LEU A 476 -3.17 40.64 3.68
CA LEU A 476 -2.04 40.02 4.35
C LEU A 476 -1.23 41.00 5.22
N ALA A 477 -1.22 42.28 4.86
CA ALA A 477 -0.51 43.34 5.57
C ALA A 477 -0.79 43.41 7.10
N PRO A 478 -2.06 43.47 7.57
CA PRO A 478 -2.35 43.45 9.00
C PRO A 478 -1.94 42.13 9.67
N VAL A 479 -2.09 41.01 8.99
CA VAL A 479 -1.75 39.67 9.52
C VAL A 479 -0.26 39.53 9.76
N LEU A 480 0.59 40.01 8.83
CA LEU A 480 2.05 40.00 9.01
C LEU A 480 2.50 40.95 10.14
N LYS A 481 1.80 42.07 10.32
CA LYS A 481 2.13 43.04 11.36
C LYS A 481 1.78 42.54 12.77
N GLU A 482 0.70 41.77 12.91
CA GLU A 482 0.19 41.30 14.20
C GLU A 482 0.77 39.95 14.64
N ALA A 483 1.13 39.08 13.69
CA ALA A 483 1.62 37.75 14.01
C ALA A 483 3.08 37.76 14.50
N LYS A 484 3.40 36.85 15.41
CA LYS A 484 4.75 36.71 15.99
C LYS A 484 5.61 35.81 15.10
N ALA A 485 6.88 36.15 14.97
CA ALA A 485 7.87 35.26 14.38
C ALA A 485 8.12 34.05 15.30
N GLY A 486 8.38 32.89 14.70
CA GLY A 486 8.72 31.67 15.44
C GLY A 486 9.03 30.50 14.52
N THR A 487 9.40 29.37 15.13
CA THR A 487 9.71 28.14 14.41
C THR A 487 8.43 27.38 14.07
N ILE A 488 8.28 26.92 12.82
CA ILE A 488 7.22 25.98 12.45
C ILE A 488 7.68 24.58 12.81
N GLU A 489 6.89 23.85 13.59
CA GLU A 489 7.17 22.45 13.92
C GLU A 489 7.21 21.59 12.66
N VAL A 490 8.08 20.58 12.63
CA VAL A 490 8.23 19.67 11.49
C VAL A 490 8.02 18.24 11.97
N PHE A 491 7.20 17.49 11.26
CA PHE A 491 6.96 16.07 11.56
C PHE A 491 8.01 15.17 10.91
N ASP A 492 8.86 14.49 11.70
CA ASP A 492 9.86 13.55 11.17
C ASP A 492 9.26 12.14 10.95
N VAL A 493 8.94 11.83 9.70
CA VAL A 493 8.41 10.52 9.29
C VAL A 493 9.46 9.41 9.44
N GLU A 494 10.74 9.72 9.21
CA GLU A 494 11.83 8.74 9.24
C GLU A 494 12.11 8.30 10.68
N GLU A 495 12.10 9.24 11.62
CA GLU A 495 12.25 8.95 13.05
C GLU A 495 11.15 8.00 13.55
N VAL A 496 9.90 8.27 13.16
CA VAL A 496 8.75 7.44 13.53
C VAL A 496 8.85 6.03 12.92
N ALA A 497 9.36 5.93 11.70
CA ALA A 497 9.56 4.65 11.00
C ALA A 497 10.77 3.85 11.50
N ARG A 498 11.71 4.49 12.22
CA ARG A 498 12.95 3.85 12.68
C ARG A 498 12.68 2.70 13.65
N LYS A 499 13.32 1.57 13.43
CA LYS A 499 13.24 0.43 14.35
C LYS A 499 13.86 0.75 15.70
N ARG A 500 13.15 0.40 16.76
CA ARG A 500 13.52 0.46 18.18
C ARG A 500 13.90 -0.93 18.68
N ALA A 501 14.57 -1.01 19.83
CA ALA A 501 15.07 -2.28 20.37
C ALA A 501 13.95 -3.23 20.84
N ASP A 502 12.82 -2.67 21.26
CA ASP A 502 11.59 -3.32 21.72
C ASP A 502 10.61 -3.67 20.58
N ASP A 503 10.92 -3.27 19.34
CA ASP A 503 10.05 -3.56 18.20
C ASP A 503 10.01 -5.06 17.89
N VAL A 504 8.79 -5.57 17.73
CA VAL A 504 8.53 -6.98 17.42
C VAL A 504 8.53 -7.18 15.90
N SER A 505 9.31 -8.14 15.43
CA SER A 505 9.18 -8.59 14.05
C SER A 505 7.91 -9.42 13.87
N VAL A 506 7.05 -9.00 12.93
CA VAL A 506 5.84 -9.75 12.53
C VAL A 506 6.17 -11.19 12.11
N ASP A 507 7.40 -11.46 11.64
CA ASP A 507 7.86 -12.80 11.29
C ASP A 507 8.37 -13.65 12.46
N GLN A 508 8.59 -13.03 13.62
CA GLN A 508 8.93 -13.71 14.87
C GLN A 508 7.68 -13.95 15.75
N LEU A 509 6.66 -13.10 15.62
CA LEU A 509 5.34 -13.32 16.21
C LEU A 509 4.76 -14.69 15.80
N GLY A 510 4.41 -15.49 16.80
CA GLY A 510 3.87 -16.84 16.62
C GLY A 510 4.89 -17.97 16.53
N LYS A 511 6.21 -17.71 16.47
CA LYS A 511 7.24 -18.77 16.48
C LYS A 511 7.56 -19.31 17.87
N ALA A 512 7.28 -18.54 18.92
CA ALA A 512 7.55 -18.94 20.31
C ALA A 512 6.47 -19.87 20.88
N ALA A 513 5.25 -19.82 20.35
CA ALA A 513 4.16 -20.68 20.79
C ALA A 513 4.29 -22.05 20.11
N LYS A 514 4.44 -23.12 20.90
CA LYS A 514 4.36 -24.49 20.39
C LYS A 514 2.96 -24.75 19.85
N LEU A 515 2.87 -25.18 18.60
CA LEU A 515 1.61 -25.47 17.93
C LEU A 515 1.08 -26.84 18.38
N PRO A 516 -0.23 -27.11 18.30
CA PRO A 516 -0.81 -28.37 18.79
C PRO A 516 -0.12 -29.63 18.24
N TRP A 517 0.27 -29.62 16.95
CA TRP A 517 0.99 -30.74 16.34
C TRP A 517 2.47 -30.87 16.73
N GLU A 518 3.06 -29.81 17.29
CA GLU A 518 4.41 -29.85 17.89
C GLU A 518 4.38 -30.37 19.34
N VAL A 519 3.23 -30.25 20.01
CA VAL A 519 3.01 -30.76 21.37
C VAL A 519 2.59 -32.23 21.33
N ASP A 520 1.52 -32.53 20.59
CA ASP A 520 0.98 -33.89 20.40
C ASP A 520 0.40 -34.01 18.98
N GLY A 521 1.28 -34.24 18.02
CA GLY A 521 0.91 -34.41 16.61
C GLY A 521 -0.02 -35.58 16.34
N GLN A 522 0.10 -36.67 17.11
CA GLN A 522 -0.75 -37.84 16.94
C GLN A 522 -2.19 -37.53 17.32
N ARG A 523 -2.41 -36.95 18.51
CA ARG A 523 -3.74 -36.51 18.93
C ARG A 523 -4.31 -35.42 18.03
N TRP A 524 -3.48 -34.45 17.62
CA TRP A 524 -3.90 -33.40 16.69
C TRP A 524 -4.46 -34.01 15.40
N HIS A 525 -3.75 -34.94 14.78
CA HIS A 525 -4.17 -35.49 13.50
C HIS A 525 -5.33 -36.48 13.61
N THR A 526 -5.46 -37.22 14.71
CA THR A 526 -6.49 -38.26 14.86
C THR A 526 -7.78 -37.76 15.49
N GLN A 527 -7.74 -36.73 16.34
CA GLN A 527 -8.92 -36.31 17.12
C GLN A 527 -9.31 -34.85 16.94
N GLU A 528 -8.32 -33.96 16.81
CA GLU A 528 -8.51 -32.51 16.88
C GLU A 528 -8.31 -31.81 15.51
N CYS A 529 -8.13 -32.59 14.44
CA CYS A 529 -7.68 -32.08 13.16
C CYS A 529 -8.69 -31.11 12.55
N LEU A 530 -8.19 -29.98 12.05
CA LEU A 530 -8.97 -29.00 11.31
C LEU A 530 -8.61 -29.01 9.83
N SER A 531 -9.64 -28.83 8.99
CA SER A 531 -9.52 -28.73 7.55
C SER A 531 -8.77 -27.46 7.13
N HIS A 532 -8.43 -27.35 5.85
CA HIS A 532 -7.79 -26.14 5.29
C HIS A 532 -8.61 -24.86 5.52
N ASP A 533 -9.93 -24.97 5.64
CA ASP A 533 -10.85 -23.86 5.88
C ASP A 533 -11.18 -23.66 7.37
N GLY A 534 -10.57 -24.48 8.24
CA GLY A 534 -10.72 -24.41 9.70
C GLY A 534 -11.93 -25.16 10.25
N GLN A 535 -12.65 -25.93 9.43
CA GLN A 535 -13.73 -26.80 9.88
C GLN A 535 -13.19 -28.07 10.54
N ARG A 536 -13.97 -28.71 11.41
CA ARG A 536 -13.56 -29.99 12.01
C ARG A 536 -13.49 -31.07 10.93
N CYS A 537 -12.39 -31.82 10.88
CA CYS A 537 -12.29 -32.99 10.03
C CYS A 537 -13.28 -34.08 10.48
N ARG A 538 -13.97 -34.70 9.51
CA ARG A 538 -15.08 -35.65 9.69
C ARG A 538 -14.74 -37.08 9.26
N TRP A 539 -13.56 -37.30 8.67
CA TRP A 539 -13.04 -38.65 8.46
C TRP A 539 -12.56 -39.24 9.79
N ASP A 540 -12.57 -40.56 9.88
CA ASP A 540 -12.27 -41.31 11.09
C ASP A 540 -10.77 -41.32 11.40
N GLY A 541 -10.40 -40.73 12.53
CA GLY A 541 -9.05 -40.71 13.06
C GLY A 541 -8.42 -42.09 13.24
N GLU A 542 -9.22 -43.10 13.57
CA GLU A 542 -8.73 -44.47 13.74
C GLU A 542 -8.24 -45.07 12.43
N ALA A 543 -8.78 -44.64 11.28
CA ALA A 543 -8.31 -45.06 9.98
C ALA A 543 -6.87 -44.58 9.71
N LEU A 544 -6.52 -43.35 10.12
CA LEU A 544 -5.15 -42.86 10.07
C LEU A 544 -4.26 -43.65 11.02
N GLN A 545 -4.73 -43.85 12.25
CA GLN A 545 -3.99 -44.54 13.29
C GLN A 545 -3.62 -45.96 12.85
N PHE A 546 -4.58 -46.69 12.28
CA PHE A 546 -4.38 -48.02 11.71
C PHE A 546 -3.22 -48.09 10.71
N VAL A 547 -3.23 -47.18 9.72
CA VAL A 547 -2.22 -47.14 8.66
C VAL A 547 -0.85 -46.77 9.21
N VAL A 548 -0.82 -45.84 10.16
CA VAL A 548 0.42 -45.37 10.77
C VAL A 548 1.02 -46.44 11.68
N ASP A 549 0.21 -47.12 12.49
CA ASP A 549 0.65 -48.19 13.39
C ASP A 549 1.25 -49.37 12.62
N PHE A 550 0.67 -49.70 11.46
CA PHE A 550 1.22 -50.71 10.56
C PHE A 550 2.67 -50.40 10.16
N PHE A 551 2.96 -49.14 9.79
CA PHE A 551 4.32 -48.74 9.41
C PHE A 551 5.24 -48.47 10.61
N ALA A 552 4.68 -48.09 11.76
CA ALA A 552 5.46 -47.90 12.98
C ALA A 552 6.05 -49.22 13.50
N ALA A 553 5.41 -50.35 13.20
CA ALA A 553 5.91 -51.69 13.51
C ALA A 553 7.08 -52.14 12.59
N ASP A 554 7.30 -51.49 11.45
CA ASP A 554 8.38 -51.83 10.52
C ASP A 554 9.69 -51.09 10.86
N GLU A 555 10.64 -51.81 11.46
CA GLU A 555 11.94 -51.27 11.89
C GLU A 555 12.81 -50.67 10.76
N ARG A 556 12.45 -50.95 9.49
CA ARG A 556 13.11 -50.41 8.29
C ARG A 556 12.70 -48.97 8.00
N LEU A 557 11.65 -48.47 8.63
CA LEU A 557 11.14 -47.11 8.49
C LEU A 557 11.61 -46.19 9.63
N SER A 558 11.56 -44.88 9.39
CA SER A 558 11.81 -43.87 10.42
C SER A 558 10.56 -43.65 11.27
N PRO A 559 10.69 -43.16 12.51
CA PRO A 559 9.55 -42.72 13.30
C PRO A 559 8.67 -41.77 12.51
N VAL A 560 7.36 -41.92 12.70
CA VAL A 560 6.34 -41.14 11.99
C VAL A 560 6.51 -39.67 12.34
N ASN A 561 6.60 -38.83 11.32
CA ASN A 561 6.72 -37.39 11.50
C ASN A 561 5.33 -36.75 11.48
N TRP A 562 4.89 -36.34 12.66
CA TRP A 562 3.62 -35.64 12.89
C TRP A 562 3.78 -34.11 12.89
N ASN A 563 5.00 -33.58 12.72
CA ASN A 563 5.30 -32.18 12.94
C ASN A 563 4.92 -31.29 11.73
N HIS A 564 3.66 -31.35 11.32
CA HIS A 564 3.09 -30.48 10.29
C HIS A 564 1.56 -30.47 10.36
N ARG A 565 0.94 -29.28 10.34
CA ARG A 565 -0.52 -29.07 10.52
C ARG A 565 -1.44 -30.08 9.83
N SER A 566 -1.17 -30.43 8.57
CA SER A 566 -2.12 -31.20 7.73
C SER A 566 -1.47 -32.36 7.00
N THR A 567 -0.25 -32.76 7.38
CA THR A 567 0.48 -33.80 6.62
C THR A 567 1.32 -34.63 7.57
N ILE A 568 1.03 -35.92 7.61
CA ILE A 568 1.82 -36.91 8.34
C ILE A 568 2.76 -37.56 7.33
N GLU A 569 4.02 -37.69 7.70
CA GLU A 569 5.06 -38.23 6.82
C GLU A 569 5.73 -39.46 7.42
N VAL A 570 5.79 -40.54 6.64
CA VAL A 570 6.58 -41.74 6.95
C VAL A 570 7.71 -41.86 5.93
N LYS A 571 8.93 -42.04 6.42
CA LYS A 571 10.15 -42.11 5.59
C LYS A 571 10.87 -43.43 5.79
N SER A 572 11.64 -43.81 4.78
CA SER A 572 12.65 -44.86 4.94
C SER A 572 13.76 -44.43 5.90
N LYS A 573 14.25 -45.36 6.71
CA LYS A 573 15.39 -45.13 7.62
C LYS A 573 16.64 -44.74 6.82
N GLY A 574 17.36 -43.73 7.29
CA GLY A 574 18.54 -43.18 6.58
C GLY A 574 18.21 -42.15 5.48
N GLY A 575 16.97 -41.65 5.40
CA GLY A 575 16.63 -40.47 4.59
C GLY A 575 16.39 -40.73 3.09
N LEU A 576 16.13 -41.97 2.70
CA LEU A 576 15.98 -42.42 1.30
C LEU A 576 14.63 -42.01 0.64
N GLY A 577 14.05 -40.89 1.07
CA GLY A 577 12.75 -40.42 0.62
C GLY A 577 11.58 -40.84 1.50
N TRP A 578 10.40 -40.30 1.19
CA TRP A 578 9.14 -40.58 1.89
C TRP A 578 8.41 -41.76 1.24
N LEU A 579 7.86 -42.63 2.08
CA LEU A 579 6.97 -43.73 1.69
C LEU A 579 5.53 -43.25 1.63
N LEU A 580 5.07 -42.58 2.69
CA LEU A 580 3.68 -42.12 2.85
C LEU A 580 3.64 -40.62 3.19
N HIS A 581 2.78 -39.89 2.50
CA HIS A 581 2.23 -38.60 2.91
C HIS A 581 0.73 -38.76 3.12
N ALA A 582 0.29 -38.77 4.37
CA ALA A 582 -1.13 -38.77 4.72
C ALA A 582 -1.61 -37.32 4.90
N ARG A 583 -2.54 -36.88 4.06
CA ARG A 583 -3.11 -35.52 4.08
C ARG A 583 -4.41 -35.51 4.87
N SER A 584 -4.32 -35.00 6.09
CA SER A 584 -5.39 -34.92 7.08
C SER A 584 -6.22 -33.63 7.00
N GLY A 585 -5.77 -32.63 6.23
CA GLY A 585 -6.40 -31.30 6.17
C GLY A 585 -7.65 -31.17 5.28
N HIS A 586 -8.18 -32.26 4.74
CA HIS A 586 -9.45 -32.24 4.01
C HIS A 586 -10.60 -32.57 4.98
N GLU A 587 -11.73 -31.89 4.85
CA GLU A 587 -12.85 -32.04 5.80
C GLU A 587 -13.39 -33.47 5.83
N TRP A 588 -13.70 -34.06 4.67
CA TRP A 588 -14.42 -35.33 4.61
C TRP A 588 -13.55 -36.55 4.36
N LEU A 589 -12.36 -36.41 3.77
CA LEU A 589 -11.56 -37.55 3.31
C LEU A 589 -10.11 -37.42 3.71
N LEU A 590 -9.57 -38.46 4.33
CA LEU A 590 -8.14 -38.62 4.51
C LEU A 590 -7.52 -39.13 3.20
N THR A 591 -6.53 -38.41 2.69
CA THR A 591 -5.85 -38.80 1.45
C THR A 591 -4.47 -39.36 1.76
N LEU A 592 -4.29 -40.65 1.50
CA LEU A 592 -3.01 -41.35 1.65
C LEU A 592 -2.29 -41.37 0.31
N CYS A 593 -1.15 -40.70 0.22
CA CYS A 593 -0.28 -40.75 -0.95
C CYS A 593 0.93 -41.62 -0.63
N PHE A 594 1.11 -42.71 -1.38
CA PHE A 594 2.24 -43.62 -1.28
C PHE A 594 3.19 -43.43 -2.46
N ARG A 595 4.48 -43.55 -2.20
CA ARG A 595 5.52 -43.54 -3.23
C ARG A 595 6.23 -44.88 -3.25
N VAL A 596 6.05 -45.63 -4.32
CA VAL A 596 6.52 -47.02 -4.47
C VAL A 596 7.32 -47.20 -5.75
N ARG A 597 7.99 -48.34 -5.93
CA ARG A 597 8.67 -48.67 -7.19
C ARG A 597 7.72 -48.56 -8.38
N LYS A 598 8.22 -48.10 -9.53
CA LYS A 598 7.44 -48.04 -10.76
C LYS A 598 6.81 -49.40 -11.11
N ASN A 599 5.57 -49.38 -11.60
CA ASN A 599 4.80 -50.57 -11.99
C ASN A 599 4.57 -51.58 -10.84
N THR A 600 4.53 -51.12 -9.58
CA THR A 600 4.17 -52.01 -8.46
C THR A 600 2.68 -52.31 -8.46
N PHE A 601 1.85 -51.32 -8.77
CA PHE A 601 0.40 -51.46 -8.83
C PHE A 601 -0.18 -51.06 -10.18
N GLU A 602 -1.27 -51.70 -10.54
CA GLU A 602 -2.16 -51.30 -11.64
C GLU A 602 -3.46 -50.75 -11.05
N GLN A 603 -3.95 -49.61 -11.56
CA GLN A 603 -5.10 -48.91 -10.96
C GLN A 603 -6.37 -49.77 -10.91
N LYS A 604 -6.73 -50.45 -12.00
CA LYS A 604 -7.99 -51.22 -12.08
C LYS A 604 -7.99 -52.37 -11.07
N SER A 605 -6.91 -53.15 -11.07
CA SER A 605 -6.72 -54.30 -10.17
C SER A 605 -6.69 -53.87 -8.71
N LEU A 606 -5.98 -52.77 -8.40
CA LEU A 606 -5.93 -52.23 -7.04
C LEU A 606 -7.29 -51.68 -6.58
N SER A 607 -8.01 -50.94 -7.44
CA SER A 607 -9.36 -50.48 -7.13
C SER A 607 -10.32 -51.63 -6.84
N ALA A 608 -10.26 -52.72 -7.61
CA ALA A 608 -11.09 -53.89 -7.39
C ALA A 608 -10.73 -54.62 -6.09
N ALA A 609 -9.43 -54.75 -5.78
CA ALA A 609 -8.96 -55.41 -4.56
C ALA A 609 -9.34 -54.64 -3.29
N LEU A 610 -9.22 -53.32 -3.30
CA LEU A 610 -9.58 -52.48 -2.15
C LEU A 610 -11.10 -52.29 -2.01
N ASN A 611 -11.86 -52.51 -3.08
CA ASN A 611 -13.33 -52.46 -3.13
C ASN A 611 -13.96 -51.27 -2.39
N LEU A 612 -13.38 -50.08 -2.55
CA LEU A 612 -13.85 -48.86 -1.88
C LEU A 612 -15.11 -48.32 -2.57
N THR A 613 -16.15 -48.03 -1.78
CA THR A 613 -17.38 -47.40 -2.27
C THR A 613 -17.06 -46.05 -2.93
N PRO A 614 -17.54 -45.80 -4.16
CA PRO A 614 -17.44 -44.50 -4.81
C PRO A 614 -18.02 -43.41 -3.92
N ILE A 615 -17.44 -42.21 -3.96
CA ILE A 615 -17.81 -41.14 -3.03
C ILE A 615 -19.25 -40.68 -3.20
N ASP A 616 -19.76 -40.68 -4.43
CA ASP A 616 -21.11 -40.24 -4.76
C ASP A 616 -22.19 -41.24 -4.28
N ASP A 617 -21.80 -42.47 -3.94
CA ASP A 617 -22.67 -43.52 -3.41
C ASP A 617 -22.67 -43.56 -1.86
N VAL A 618 -21.91 -42.69 -1.20
CA VAL A 618 -21.87 -42.58 0.27
C VAL A 618 -22.84 -41.49 0.73
N GLU A 619 -24.05 -41.87 1.13
CA GLU A 619 -25.13 -40.94 1.52
C GLU A 619 -24.75 -39.97 2.64
N GLU A 620 -23.85 -40.41 3.53
CA GLU A 620 -23.41 -39.68 4.72
C GLU A 620 -22.41 -38.54 4.40
N ILE A 621 -21.88 -38.50 3.17
CA ILE A 621 -20.89 -37.51 2.74
C ILE A 621 -21.56 -36.45 1.85
N HIS A 622 -21.67 -35.23 2.37
CA HIS A 622 -22.14 -34.08 1.60
C HIS A 622 -21.01 -33.43 0.75
N TYR A 623 -20.30 -34.25 -0.02
CA TYR A 623 -19.16 -33.84 -0.84
C TYR A 623 -19.19 -34.56 -2.19
N TYR A 624 -19.57 -33.83 -3.24
CA TYR A 624 -19.59 -34.35 -4.61
C TYR A 624 -18.20 -34.30 -5.25
N SER A 625 -17.72 -35.44 -5.76
CA SER A 625 -16.44 -35.46 -6.47
C SER A 625 -16.32 -36.62 -7.44
N GLN A 626 -16.19 -36.32 -8.73
CA GLN A 626 -15.91 -37.30 -9.78
C GLN A 626 -14.49 -37.91 -9.72
N SER A 627 -13.73 -37.66 -8.65
CA SER A 627 -12.36 -38.14 -8.55
C SER A 627 -12.33 -39.57 -7.98
N PRO A 628 -11.58 -40.50 -8.61
CA PRO A 628 -11.55 -41.88 -8.16
C PRO A 628 -10.94 -41.98 -6.74
N ARG A 629 -11.48 -42.89 -5.92
CA ARG A 629 -10.97 -43.19 -4.57
C ARG A 629 -9.52 -43.70 -4.60
N VAL A 630 -9.15 -44.42 -5.65
CA VAL A 630 -7.79 -44.93 -5.89
C VAL A 630 -7.26 -44.37 -7.20
N ARG A 631 -6.07 -43.80 -7.17
CA ARG A 631 -5.38 -43.28 -8.35
C ARG A 631 -3.95 -43.76 -8.36
N VAL A 632 -3.53 -44.37 -9.46
CA VAL A 632 -2.15 -44.83 -9.65
C VAL A 632 -1.50 -44.06 -10.79
N ARG A 633 -0.33 -43.49 -10.54
CA ARG A 633 0.39 -42.67 -11.51
C ARG A 633 1.88 -42.98 -11.50
N ASN A 634 2.39 -43.46 -12.63
CA ASN A 634 3.83 -43.56 -12.83
C ASN A 634 4.47 -42.17 -13.00
N LEU A 635 5.52 -41.91 -12.24
CA LEU A 635 6.30 -40.68 -12.36
C LEU A 635 7.35 -40.81 -13.48
N LYS A 636 7.98 -39.67 -13.82
CA LYS A 636 9.11 -39.65 -14.77
C LYS A 636 10.37 -40.32 -14.20
N THR A 637 10.46 -40.38 -12.87
CA THR A 637 11.48 -41.06 -12.07
C THR A 637 11.15 -42.56 -11.94
N PRO A 638 12.01 -43.42 -11.34
CA PRO A 638 11.71 -44.84 -11.13
C PRO A 638 10.61 -45.11 -10.07
N TRP A 639 9.76 -44.12 -9.80
CA TRP A 639 8.74 -44.13 -8.77
C TRP A 639 7.34 -44.13 -9.39
N GLN A 640 6.40 -44.72 -8.67
CA GLN A 640 4.97 -44.67 -8.89
C GLN A 640 4.32 -44.05 -7.65
N GLU A 641 3.37 -43.17 -7.88
CA GLU A 641 2.54 -42.56 -6.85
C GLU A 641 1.19 -43.28 -6.82
N VAL A 642 0.79 -43.77 -5.65
CA VAL A 642 -0.52 -44.39 -5.41
C VAL A 642 -1.25 -43.53 -4.40
N THR A 643 -2.37 -42.94 -4.80
CA THR A 643 -3.21 -42.13 -3.92
C THR A 643 -4.49 -42.89 -3.60
N ILE A 644 -4.81 -43.00 -2.32
CA ILE A 644 -6.03 -43.63 -1.82
C ILE A 644 -6.74 -42.63 -0.91
N LYS A 645 -8.04 -42.42 -1.14
CA LYS A 645 -8.89 -41.59 -0.29
C LYS A 645 -9.75 -42.48 0.60
N ILE A 646 -9.66 -42.27 1.91
CA ILE A 646 -10.38 -43.04 2.93
C ILE A 646 -11.21 -42.12 3.81
N TRP A 647 -12.28 -42.66 4.36
CA TRP A 647 -13.24 -41.96 5.19
C TRP A 647 -13.42 -42.63 6.56
N LYS A 648 -13.62 -43.96 6.60
CA LYS A 648 -13.82 -44.71 7.85
C LYS A 648 -12.76 -45.81 8.04
N LYS A 649 -12.59 -46.29 9.26
CA LYS A 649 -11.64 -47.37 9.59
C LYS A 649 -11.96 -48.68 8.88
N GLU A 650 -13.23 -49.02 8.69
CA GLU A 650 -13.62 -50.31 8.06
C GLU A 650 -13.10 -50.44 6.62
N GLU A 651 -12.84 -49.32 5.95
CA GLU A 651 -12.26 -49.28 4.60
C GLU A 651 -10.79 -49.70 4.57
N VAL A 652 -10.08 -49.63 5.71
CA VAL A 652 -8.66 -49.98 5.83
C VAL A 652 -8.40 -51.20 6.71
N ASP A 653 -9.31 -51.53 7.64
CA ASP A 653 -9.15 -52.68 8.53
C ASP A 653 -9.63 -53.98 7.87
N ASN A 654 -8.92 -54.39 6.81
CA ASN A 654 -9.13 -55.63 6.10
C ASN A 654 -7.81 -56.18 5.53
N ASP A 655 -7.78 -57.48 5.21
CA ASP A 655 -6.56 -58.15 4.75
C ASP A 655 -6.05 -57.61 3.42
N ALA A 656 -6.95 -57.24 2.49
CA ALA A 656 -6.57 -56.68 1.20
C ALA A 656 -5.81 -55.36 1.35
N PHE A 657 -6.23 -54.50 2.29
CA PHE A 657 -5.54 -53.25 2.57
C PHE A 657 -4.19 -53.49 3.27
N ARG A 658 -4.11 -54.45 4.21
CA ARG A 658 -2.83 -54.84 4.85
C ARG A 658 -1.82 -55.38 3.84
N GLU A 659 -2.27 -56.22 2.90
CA GLU A 659 -1.44 -56.73 1.80
C GLU A 659 -0.95 -55.59 0.89
N PHE A 660 -1.81 -54.62 0.60
CA PHE A 660 -1.43 -53.41 -0.11
C PHE A 660 -0.33 -52.63 0.63
N LEU A 661 -0.50 -52.38 1.94
CA LEU A 661 0.47 -51.63 2.74
C LEU A 661 1.84 -52.33 2.78
N GLN A 662 1.85 -53.66 2.95
CA GLN A 662 3.07 -54.47 2.92
C GLN A 662 3.77 -54.35 1.55
N THR A 663 3.01 -54.55 0.46
CA THR A 663 3.54 -54.45 -0.90
C THR A 663 4.06 -53.05 -1.21
N ALA A 664 3.41 -52.02 -0.70
CA ALA A 664 3.85 -50.63 -0.83
C ALA A 664 5.17 -50.38 -0.08
N ALA A 665 5.30 -50.86 1.16
CA ALA A 665 6.54 -50.76 1.94
C ALA A 665 7.71 -51.48 1.24
N ASP A 666 7.52 -52.73 0.83
CA ASP A 666 8.57 -53.51 0.18
C ASP A 666 8.94 -52.95 -1.19
N GLY A 667 7.95 -52.49 -1.96
CA GLY A 667 8.15 -51.80 -3.22
C GLY A 667 8.94 -50.50 -3.03
N HIS A 668 8.64 -49.72 -1.99
CA HIS A 668 9.39 -48.50 -1.68
C HIS A 668 10.81 -48.79 -1.23
N LEU A 669 10.99 -49.67 -0.23
CA LEU A 669 12.28 -49.99 0.37
C LEU A 669 13.23 -50.64 -0.64
N SER A 670 12.74 -51.54 -1.49
CA SER A 670 13.56 -52.15 -2.54
C SER A 670 14.07 -51.13 -3.56
N GLN A 671 13.25 -50.13 -3.92
CA GLN A 671 13.66 -49.05 -4.81
C GLN A 671 14.59 -48.05 -4.10
N ALA A 672 14.29 -47.70 -2.85
CA ALA A 672 15.09 -46.82 -2.00
C ALA A 672 16.50 -47.38 -1.76
N LEU A 673 16.62 -48.70 -1.53
CA LEU A 673 17.90 -49.38 -1.37
C LEU A 673 18.70 -49.45 -2.68
N LYS A 674 18.04 -49.72 -3.81
CA LYS A 674 18.67 -49.64 -5.14
C LYS A 674 19.17 -48.24 -5.46
N GLU A 675 18.40 -47.23 -5.06
CA GLU A 675 18.78 -45.83 -5.13
C GLU A 675 20.00 -45.54 -4.24
N LYS A 676 20.07 -46.08 -3.01
CA LYS A 676 21.25 -45.95 -2.14
C LYS A 676 22.50 -46.65 -2.70
N ALA A 677 22.32 -47.82 -3.34
CA ALA A 677 23.40 -48.67 -3.83
C ALA A 677 24.05 -48.14 -5.13
N ASN A 678 23.37 -47.28 -5.87
CA ASN A 678 23.87 -46.69 -7.11
C ASN A 678 23.78 -45.14 -7.06
N PRO A 679 24.61 -44.47 -6.23
CA PRO A 679 24.59 -43.01 -6.09
C PRO A 679 24.89 -42.27 -7.41
N ASP A 680 25.57 -42.94 -8.35
CA ASP A 680 25.96 -42.44 -9.67
C ASP A 680 24.76 -42.11 -10.58
N ASP A 681 23.59 -42.74 -10.36
CA ASP A 681 22.39 -42.54 -11.20
C ASP A 681 21.40 -41.50 -10.65
N LEU A 682 21.48 -41.14 -9.36
CA LEU A 682 20.52 -40.21 -8.73
C LEU A 682 20.95 -38.75 -8.81
N THR A 683 22.23 -38.50 -8.56
CA THR A 683 22.83 -37.18 -8.71
C THR A 683 24.13 -37.27 -9.50
N PRO A 684 24.10 -37.74 -10.77
CA PRO A 684 25.29 -37.84 -11.60
C PRO A 684 26.09 -36.54 -11.64
N TRP A 685 25.43 -35.39 -11.52
CA TRP A 685 26.08 -34.08 -11.45
C TRP A 685 26.90 -33.82 -10.19
N LYS A 686 26.55 -34.40 -9.03
CA LYS A 686 27.34 -34.22 -7.81
C LYS A 686 28.68 -34.96 -7.85
N GLN A 687 28.75 -36.09 -8.57
CA GLN A 687 29.98 -36.86 -8.73
C GLN A 687 30.75 -36.48 -10.00
N LEU A 688 30.07 -36.39 -11.14
CA LEU A 688 30.69 -36.00 -12.41
C LEU A 688 31.08 -34.52 -12.43
N GLY A 689 30.45 -33.70 -11.56
CA GLY A 689 30.71 -32.28 -11.42
C GLY A 689 30.67 -31.57 -12.77
N ARG A 690 31.78 -30.93 -13.12
CA ARG A 690 32.00 -30.28 -14.41
C ARG A 690 31.67 -31.17 -15.62
N LYS A 691 32.01 -32.47 -15.58
CA LYS A 691 31.75 -33.41 -16.69
C LYS A 691 30.25 -33.55 -16.98
N TRP A 692 29.37 -33.48 -15.97
CA TRP A 692 27.92 -33.56 -16.19
C TRP A 692 27.37 -32.40 -17.04
N HIS A 693 27.87 -31.19 -16.80
CA HIS A 693 27.41 -30.01 -17.51
C HIS A 693 27.80 -30.10 -18.99
N LEU A 694 28.95 -30.71 -19.29
CA LEU A 694 29.45 -31.02 -20.64
C LEU A 694 28.94 -32.35 -21.23
N MET A 695 27.90 -32.97 -20.65
CA MET A 695 27.20 -34.10 -21.27
C MET A 695 25.88 -33.69 -21.91
N LYS A 696 25.50 -34.32 -23.03
CA LYS A 696 24.15 -34.21 -23.60
C LYS A 696 23.08 -34.82 -22.69
N LYS A 697 23.45 -35.74 -21.79
CA LYS A 697 22.57 -36.30 -20.74
C LYS A 697 22.04 -35.16 -19.85
N GLY A 698 20.73 -35.14 -19.61
CA GLY A 698 20.05 -34.11 -18.82
C GLY A 698 19.54 -32.89 -19.59
N LEU A 699 19.79 -32.79 -20.90
CA LEU A 699 19.16 -31.78 -21.77
C LEU A 699 17.69 -32.13 -22.08
N PRO A 700 16.84 -31.15 -22.38
CA PRO A 700 15.50 -31.41 -22.93
C PRO A 700 15.60 -32.10 -24.30
N LYS A 701 14.56 -32.86 -24.70
CA LYS A 701 14.58 -33.68 -25.94
C LYS A 701 14.85 -32.88 -27.23
N ARG A 702 14.46 -31.60 -27.25
CA ARG A 702 14.66 -30.66 -28.37
C ARG A 702 14.95 -29.27 -27.77
N PRO A 703 16.23 -28.95 -27.49
CA PRO A 703 16.61 -27.61 -27.05
C PRO A 703 16.60 -26.64 -28.24
N ASP A 704 16.27 -25.39 -27.99
CA ASP A 704 16.23 -24.32 -29.00
C ASP A 704 17.63 -23.69 -29.22
N TRP A 705 18.68 -24.43 -28.86
CA TRP A 705 20.08 -24.04 -28.90
C TRP A 705 21.00 -25.24 -29.17
N THR A 706 22.21 -25.00 -29.67
CA THR A 706 23.15 -26.07 -30.02
C THR A 706 24.15 -26.36 -28.90
N PHE A 707 24.43 -27.64 -28.63
CA PHE A 707 25.33 -28.04 -27.54
C PHE A 707 26.72 -27.37 -27.59
N ALA A 708 27.24 -27.13 -28.79
CA ALA A 708 28.48 -26.40 -29.03
C ALA A 708 28.51 -24.99 -28.42
N THR A 709 27.34 -24.38 -28.18
CA THR A 709 27.22 -23.08 -27.51
C THR A 709 27.70 -23.17 -26.06
N LEU A 710 27.36 -24.25 -25.36
CA LEU A 710 27.80 -24.49 -23.99
C LEU A 710 29.29 -24.85 -23.93
N GLU A 711 29.77 -25.66 -24.88
CA GLU A 711 31.21 -26.02 -24.99
C GLU A 711 32.09 -24.77 -25.18
N LYS A 712 31.56 -23.74 -25.83
CA LYS A 712 32.25 -22.45 -26.01
C LYS A 712 32.05 -21.47 -24.85
N ALA A 713 30.85 -21.42 -24.25
CA ALA A 713 30.54 -20.47 -23.18
C ALA A 713 31.20 -20.85 -21.84
N LEU A 714 31.18 -22.14 -21.46
CA LEU A 714 31.64 -22.56 -20.14
C LEU A 714 33.12 -22.22 -19.87
N PRO A 715 34.09 -22.49 -20.76
CA PRO A 715 35.49 -22.14 -20.53
C PRO A 715 35.72 -20.63 -20.36
N VAL A 716 34.96 -19.81 -21.10
CA VAL A 716 35.04 -18.35 -21.01
C VAL A 716 34.57 -17.85 -19.64
N VAL A 717 33.46 -18.39 -19.15
CA VAL A 717 32.89 -18.04 -17.85
C VAL A 717 33.80 -18.52 -16.71
N GLU A 718 34.37 -19.71 -16.83
CA GLU A 718 35.35 -20.25 -15.85
C GLU A 718 36.60 -19.37 -15.75
N LEU A 719 37.07 -18.83 -16.88
CA LEU A 719 38.20 -17.90 -16.90
C LEU A 719 37.85 -16.54 -16.27
N ALA A 720 36.68 -15.99 -16.63
CA ALA A 720 36.20 -14.73 -16.08
C ALA A 720 35.96 -14.79 -14.56
N LEU A 721 35.57 -15.95 -14.01
CA LEU A 721 35.25 -16.13 -12.59
C LEU A 721 36.28 -16.99 -11.86
N ALA A 722 37.56 -16.97 -12.28
CA ALA A 722 38.59 -17.86 -11.74
C ALA A 722 38.88 -17.63 -10.25
N GLU A 723 38.68 -16.40 -9.75
CA GLU A 723 38.80 -16.08 -8.31
C GLU A 723 37.61 -16.56 -7.46
N SER A 724 36.54 -17.05 -8.10
CA SER A 724 35.35 -17.55 -7.43
C SER A 724 35.33 -19.07 -7.37
N LYS A 725 34.80 -19.62 -6.27
CA LYS A 725 34.62 -21.07 -6.12
C LYS A 725 33.39 -21.54 -6.90
N ALA A 726 33.60 -22.41 -7.89
CA ALA A 726 32.54 -23.04 -8.65
C ALA A 726 31.86 -24.20 -7.88
N ASP A 727 30.53 -24.21 -7.86
CA ASP A 727 29.68 -25.28 -7.33
C ASP A 727 28.96 -25.98 -8.49
N TYR A 728 29.42 -27.19 -8.80
CA TYR A 728 28.83 -28.10 -9.80
C TYR A 728 27.76 -29.04 -9.20
N GLY A 729 27.44 -28.90 -7.92
CA GLY A 729 26.52 -29.78 -7.19
C GLY A 729 25.04 -29.64 -7.56
N ILE A 730 24.72 -28.74 -8.51
CA ILE A 730 23.35 -28.44 -8.95
C ILE A 730 23.12 -28.96 -10.37
N ARG A 731 22.05 -29.75 -10.55
CA ARG A 731 21.74 -30.43 -11.81
C ARG A 731 21.70 -29.55 -13.06
N SER A 732 21.13 -28.34 -12.93
CA SER A 732 20.73 -27.51 -14.07
C SER A 732 21.57 -26.26 -14.28
N LYS A 733 22.46 -25.94 -13.34
CA LYS A 733 23.29 -24.73 -13.38
C LYS A 733 24.59 -24.92 -12.60
N ILE A 734 25.57 -24.10 -12.92
CA ILE A 734 26.83 -23.95 -12.17
C ILE A 734 26.77 -22.61 -11.47
N ASN A 735 27.10 -22.56 -10.19
CA ASN A 735 27.14 -21.32 -9.42
C ASN A 735 28.58 -20.98 -9.06
N TRP A 736 28.93 -19.70 -9.07
CA TRP A 736 30.19 -19.18 -8.57
C TRP A 736 29.93 -18.28 -7.35
N LYS A 737 30.77 -18.44 -6.33
CA LYS A 737 30.73 -17.61 -5.12
C LYS A 737 32.12 -17.08 -4.77
N SER A 738 32.18 -15.87 -4.24
CA SER A 738 33.41 -15.31 -3.67
C SER A 738 33.83 -16.07 -2.39
N SER A 739 35.04 -15.82 -1.91
CA SER A 739 35.57 -16.39 -0.66
C SER A 739 34.69 -16.07 0.56
N GLY A 740 34.00 -14.92 0.56
CA GLY A 740 33.00 -14.51 1.56
C GLY A 740 31.61 -15.11 1.38
N GLY A 741 31.40 -15.99 0.39
CA GLY A 741 30.14 -16.70 0.15
C GLY A 741 29.08 -15.92 -0.64
N GLN A 742 29.38 -14.72 -1.12
CA GLN A 742 28.48 -13.94 -1.98
C GLN A 742 28.45 -14.51 -3.41
N PRO A 743 27.29 -14.50 -4.09
CA PRO A 743 27.18 -14.99 -5.45
C PRO A 743 27.88 -14.03 -6.44
N THR A 744 28.71 -14.57 -7.33
CA THR A 744 29.43 -13.80 -8.37
C THR A 744 28.94 -14.13 -9.78
N GLY A 745 28.45 -15.35 -10.01
CA GLY A 745 27.80 -15.70 -11.26
C GLY A 745 27.04 -17.03 -11.24
N GLU A 746 26.16 -17.24 -12.23
CA GLU A 746 25.46 -18.48 -12.48
C GLU A 746 25.43 -18.79 -13.98
N LEU A 747 25.65 -20.06 -14.36
CA LEU A 747 25.50 -20.53 -15.75
C LEU A 747 24.47 -21.65 -15.81
N HIS A 748 23.32 -21.41 -16.41
CA HIS A 748 22.27 -22.40 -16.61
C HIS A 748 22.54 -23.25 -17.85
N THR A 749 22.84 -24.53 -17.64
CA THR A 749 23.36 -25.42 -18.71
C THR A 749 22.32 -26.39 -19.27
N LYS A 750 21.13 -26.51 -18.67
CA LYS A 750 20.11 -27.52 -19.02
C LYS A 750 18.71 -26.95 -19.33
N ARG A 751 18.60 -25.66 -19.67
CA ARG A 751 17.32 -25.04 -20.06
C ARG A 751 16.96 -25.39 -21.51
N LYS A 752 15.67 -25.30 -21.84
CA LYS A 752 15.17 -25.55 -23.21
C LYS A 752 15.51 -24.38 -24.14
N ASP A 753 15.38 -23.16 -23.65
CA ASP A 753 15.35 -21.96 -24.50
C ASP A 753 16.75 -21.37 -24.79
N GLY A 754 17.79 -21.82 -24.09
CA GLY A 754 19.16 -21.32 -24.25
C GLY A 754 20.09 -21.66 -23.08
N VAL A 755 21.36 -21.30 -23.24
CA VAL A 755 22.36 -21.24 -22.17
C VAL A 755 22.30 -19.84 -21.56
N ASP A 756 21.86 -19.73 -20.31
CA ASP A 756 21.69 -18.43 -19.65
C ASP A 756 22.86 -18.19 -18.68
N LEU A 757 23.65 -17.15 -18.94
CA LEU A 757 24.64 -16.62 -18.01
C LEU A 757 24.00 -15.51 -17.18
N VAL A 758 24.23 -15.52 -15.87
CA VAL A 758 23.89 -14.45 -14.95
C VAL A 758 25.18 -14.03 -14.23
N VAL A 759 25.51 -12.74 -14.27
CA VAL A 759 26.65 -12.16 -13.55
C VAL A 759 26.12 -11.15 -12.55
N PHE A 760 26.65 -11.18 -11.33
CA PHE A 760 26.29 -10.21 -10.30
C PHE A 760 27.34 -9.11 -10.24
N VAL A 761 26.92 -7.89 -10.52
CA VAL A 761 27.79 -6.70 -10.58
C VAL A 761 27.30 -5.66 -9.58
N PRO A 762 28.15 -4.71 -9.12
CA PRO A 762 27.69 -3.62 -8.27
C PRO A 762 26.56 -2.84 -8.93
N LYS A 763 25.60 -2.38 -8.12
CA LYS A 763 24.40 -1.74 -8.63
C LYS A 763 24.72 -0.50 -9.49
N GLY A 764 24.14 -0.43 -10.69
CA GLY A 764 24.28 0.69 -11.61
C GLY A 764 25.55 0.69 -12.48
N THR A 765 26.42 -0.32 -12.39
CA THR A 765 27.66 -0.37 -13.20
C THR A 765 27.42 -0.81 -14.64
N VAL A 766 26.39 -1.63 -14.89
CA VAL A 766 26.06 -2.13 -16.23
C VAL A 766 24.64 -1.74 -16.60
N THR A 767 24.49 -1.03 -17.72
CA THR A 767 23.18 -0.71 -18.29
C THR A 767 22.75 -1.77 -19.31
N ILE A 768 21.44 -1.89 -19.56
CA ILE A 768 20.92 -2.82 -20.58
C ILE A 768 21.50 -2.53 -21.97
N GLY A 769 21.78 -1.26 -22.29
CA GLY A 769 22.40 -0.86 -23.56
C GLY A 769 23.82 -1.41 -23.73
N ALA A 770 24.60 -1.49 -22.65
CA ALA A 770 25.98 -1.99 -22.67
C ALA A 770 26.08 -3.48 -23.03
N VAL A 771 25.00 -4.25 -22.84
CA VAL A 771 24.96 -5.69 -23.13
C VAL A 771 24.07 -6.05 -24.31
N ALA A 772 23.40 -5.08 -24.93
CA ALA A 772 22.40 -5.30 -25.97
C ALA A 772 22.93 -6.07 -27.20
N GLU A 773 24.25 -5.99 -27.49
CA GLU A 773 24.88 -6.72 -28.60
C GLU A 773 25.23 -8.19 -28.29
N PHE A 774 25.07 -8.67 -27.06
CA PHE A 774 25.49 -10.02 -26.65
C PHE A 774 24.31 -10.99 -26.51
N GLY A 775 24.39 -12.15 -27.15
CA GLY A 775 23.35 -13.18 -27.03
C GLY A 775 22.04 -12.85 -27.77
N THR A 776 20.95 -13.52 -27.41
CA THR A 776 19.61 -13.33 -28.01
C THR A 776 18.65 -12.54 -27.13
N GLU A 777 18.84 -12.60 -25.81
CA GLU A 777 18.00 -11.92 -24.83
C GLU A 777 18.89 -11.45 -23.67
N GLN A 778 18.64 -10.24 -23.20
CA GLN A 778 19.39 -9.60 -22.13
C GLN A 778 18.44 -8.97 -21.12
N GLU A 779 18.81 -9.01 -19.85
CA GLU A 779 17.98 -8.49 -18.77
C GLU A 779 18.89 -8.01 -17.64
N VAL A 780 18.67 -6.78 -17.16
CA VAL A 780 19.34 -6.24 -15.97
C VAL A 780 18.27 -6.02 -14.91
N LYS A 781 18.41 -6.69 -13.76
CA LYS A 781 17.45 -6.62 -12.65
C LYS A 781 18.16 -6.38 -11.32
N PRO A 782 17.56 -5.60 -10.41
CA PRO A 782 18.06 -5.51 -9.04
C PRO A 782 18.11 -6.89 -8.37
N ALA A 783 19.25 -7.24 -7.76
CA ALA A 783 19.44 -8.45 -6.98
C ALA A 783 19.46 -8.14 -5.46
N LYS A 784 19.66 -9.16 -4.61
CA LYS A 784 19.77 -8.95 -3.16
C LYS A 784 21.08 -8.23 -2.82
N GLY A 785 21.01 -7.18 -2.00
CA GLY A 785 22.17 -6.36 -1.62
C GLY A 785 22.38 -5.18 -2.57
N GLU A 786 23.62 -4.67 -2.65
CA GLU A 786 24.02 -3.59 -3.57
C GLU A 786 24.50 -4.14 -4.94
N GLN A 787 23.79 -5.14 -5.47
CA GLN A 787 24.14 -5.79 -6.74
C GLN A 787 22.99 -5.76 -7.74
N ASP A 788 23.33 -5.65 -9.02
CA ASP A 788 22.44 -5.95 -10.14
C ASP A 788 22.81 -7.33 -10.72
N ALA A 789 21.79 -8.07 -11.16
CA ALA A 789 21.94 -9.30 -11.91
C ALA A 789 21.81 -9.01 -13.41
N VAL A 790 22.91 -9.18 -14.13
CA VAL A 790 22.97 -9.06 -15.60
C VAL A 790 22.84 -10.45 -16.20
N ARG A 791 21.73 -10.70 -16.88
CA ARG A 791 21.44 -11.98 -17.53
C ARG A 791 21.58 -11.87 -19.04
N ILE A 792 22.31 -12.81 -19.65
CA ILE A 792 22.49 -12.93 -21.10
C ILE A 792 22.20 -14.37 -21.53
N ARG A 793 21.37 -14.53 -22.56
CA ARG A 793 21.00 -15.83 -23.14
C ARG A 793 21.72 -16.10 -24.45
N PHE A 794 22.32 -17.29 -24.58
CA PHE A 794 22.96 -17.75 -25.81
C PHE A 794 22.20 -18.94 -26.41
N ARG A 795 21.98 -18.92 -27.73
CA ARG A 795 21.39 -20.03 -28.49
C ARG A 795 22.35 -20.65 -29.50
N ARG A 796 23.35 -19.90 -29.96
CA ARG A 796 24.33 -20.35 -30.96
C ARG A 796 25.77 -20.01 -30.55
N PRO A 797 26.78 -20.78 -30.99
CA PRO A 797 28.17 -20.59 -30.55
C PRO A 797 28.80 -19.28 -31.06
N ASP A 798 28.36 -18.74 -32.20
CA ASP A 798 28.80 -17.46 -32.74
C ASP A 798 28.50 -16.28 -31.80
N GLN A 799 27.47 -16.40 -30.97
CA GLN A 799 27.02 -15.36 -30.05
C GLN A 799 27.94 -15.18 -28.84
N VAL A 800 28.73 -16.21 -28.51
CA VAL A 800 29.87 -16.09 -27.59
C VAL A 800 31.02 -15.46 -28.38
N SER A 801 30.89 -14.17 -28.68
CA SER A 801 31.79 -13.41 -29.54
C SER A 801 33.08 -13.02 -28.80
N LYS A 802 34.13 -12.64 -29.53
CA LYS A 802 35.35 -12.10 -28.91
C LYS A 802 35.08 -10.84 -28.07
N LYS A 803 34.17 -9.98 -28.54
CA LYS A 803 33.73 -8.79 -27.79
C LYS A 803 33.07 -9.16 -26.47
N PHE A 804 32.21 -10.17 -26.47
CA PHE A 804 31.57 -10.66 -25.25
C PHE A 804 32.60 -11.18 -24.24
N VAL A 805 33.61 -11.93 -24.71
CA VAL A 805 34.70 -12.44 -23.85
C VAL A 805 35.45 -11.28 -23.20
N LEU A 806 35.83 -10.26 -23.96
CA LEU A 806 36.50 -9.05 -23.46
C LEU A 806 35.63 -8.34 -22.41
N TRP A 807 34.38 -8.04 -22.76
CA TRP A 807 33.43 -7.39 -21.87
C TRP A 807 33.24 -8.15 -20.55
N LEU A 808 33.06 -9.48 -20.61
CA LEU A 808 32.85 -10.30 -19.42
C LEU A 808 34.08 -10.27 -18.50
N THR A 809 35.28 -10.23 -19.07
CA THR A 809 36.52 -10.22 -18.29
C THR A 809 36.73 -8.86 -17.63
N GLU A 810 36.52 -7.76 -18.35
CA GLU A 810 36.59 -6.38 -17.81
C GLU A 810 35.52 -6.14 -16.73
N THR A 811 34.30 -6.59 -16.97
CA THR A 811 33.17 -6.34 -16.05
C THR A 811 33.31 -7.10 -14.72
N VAL A 812 33.98 -8.26 -14.73
CA VAL A 812 34.12 -9.13 -13.54
C VAL A 812 35.41 -8.83 -12.76
N TYR A 813 36.51 -8.47 -13.43
CA TYR A 813 37.79 -8.17 -12.78
C TYR A 813 38.01 -6.69 -12.47
N GLY A 814 37.26 -5.77 -13.09
CA GLY A 814 37.49 -4.33 -12.99
C GLY A 814 38.54 -3.86 -13.98
#